data_AF-A0AAN7FC09-F1
#
_entry.id   AF-A0AAN7FC09-F1
#
_cell.length_a   1.000
_cell.length_b   1.000
_cell.length_c   1.000
_cell.angle_alpha   90.00
_cell.angle_beta   90.00
_cell.angle_gamma   90.00
#
_symmetry.space_group_name_H-M   'P 1'
#
loop_
_entity.id
_entity.type
_entity.pdbx_description
1 polymer ?
#
loop_
_entity_poly.entity_id
_entity_poly.type
_entity_poly.pdbx_seq_one_letter_code
_entity_poly.pdbx_strand_id
1 'polypeptide(L)'
;MTCGMFVIPVIKEIGLCLWHSGSKRAVLIRDLKENLNSLGVTMEQLMQIYEDVQQRVQTEELLLLAKPTNEVAGWFDEVQKLKEDVSKTLRDVEEQEQNKCLAGCCPKNCWPSYKLGKRVSKMLDEVEKLKNKGRFDVVVAKMHNSVNKKPMDKTVGLDPMLQIVQKCIEDKSLGIIGLYGIGGVGKTALLYKINNLFLSLSHDFVEVILVSVSKQPVVKKIQKAILQKLGFSEGFRLDSTVNNAFQIFRRLVKRKFLLLLDDVWERLDLNLVGIPLPNDKNESKVIFTTRLEDVCGLMGAQQNIKVECLTQEEALRLFRMKVGENTLYSDPRIPKLAEDMAAECKGLPLALVTVGRAMASRKDPEDWKSEIAALRNAPSEFPGMDSVLLPLKFSFEKLPNATLKSCFLYCCLFPDGYNISKEELIEYWRAERFLDEYEHEGEYIIRSLKRACLLESGESEEFVRMHGLIRDMAWWECKDKVAIFIKRDAESDEERGLRIWNGVERLSLWDYSIDDVLINSSPSCIEHFCENVTQLPNLRTMICKVPMLTTFPAGFFPLMSALTLLDLSNSFLLRELPQEIGKLINLEYLNVSETAITELPAEIQRLEKLRCLILNGTKIWKIQRGLISRLQFLEKFSCVGNFSSIYDHNSYLLEELDGLLHLSEICVAIADRVASVEKLMGSHKLQRCIKKLFLYTIFGLTFLEVSPISLGRMEHLELRKCTNLKEVEISPGTYHPRHEFSLLRKVVIVGCDSLSDVTWLIYAPNLQTLELRECIKLRYCIALWEETNIEKMPIFLSLMVLRLVMLPSLHRICSHVLSFPSLREIEVLECHNLKELPFDSKSAKKCRIHGEKKWWSSLRWEDEATKQVFSSKFVRHSRDVDDDEDVGASSSAI
;
A
#
# COMPACT_ATOMS: atom_id res chain seq x y z
N MET A 1 -74.60 -95.00 -2.45
CA MET A 1 -73.26 -95.46 -2.03
C MET A 1 -72.57 -95.90 -3.31
N THR A 2 -71.47 -95.33 -3.78
CA THR A 2 -70.21 -95.04 -3.07
C THR A 2 -69.51 -93.84 -3.72
N CYS A 3 -69.56 -92.71 -3.01
CA CYS A 3 -68.67 -91.57 -3.19
C CYS A 3 -67.33 -91.97 -2.53
N GLY A 4 -66.41 -92.60 -3.27
CA GLY A 4 -65.23 -93.22 -2.66
C GLY A 4 -63.99 -93.40 -3.52
N MET A 5 -63.95 -92.89 -4.76
CA MET A 5 -62.82 -93.15 -5.68
C MET A 5 -62.00 -91.92 -6.10
N PHE A 6 -62.30 -90.71 -5.62
CA PHE A 6 -61.54 -89.50 -5.99
C PHE A 6 -60.84 -88.77 -4.83
N VAL A 7 -60.99 -89.23 -3.58
CA VAL A 7 -60.46 -88.49 -2.40
C VAL A 7 -59.06 -88.97 -1.98
N ILE A 8 -58.70 -90.24 -2.26
CA ILE A 8 -57.44 -90.83 -1.78
C ILE A 8 -56.18 -90.27 -2.49
N PRO A 9 -56.16 -90.04 -3.83
CA PRO A 9 -54.97 -89.49 -4.49
C PRO A 9 -54.69 -88.04 -4.07
N VAL A 10 -55.75 -87.24 -3.90
CA VAL A 10 -55.65 -85.82 -3.52
C VAL A 10 -55.17 -85.66 -2.07
N ILE A 11 -55.63 -86.52 -1.14
CA ILE A 11 -55.10 -86.52 0.24
C ILE A 11 -53.62 -86.93 0.28
N LYS A 12 -53.18 -87.84 -0.60
CA LYS A 12 -51.78 -88.28 -0.68
C LYS A 12 -50.86 -87.20 -1.27
N GLU A 13 -51.32 -86.47 -2.29
CA GLU A 13 -50.62 -85.30 -2.85
C GLU A 13 -50.59 -84.12 -1.88
N ILE A 14 -51.71 -83.79 -1.22
CA ILE A 14 -51.76 -82.75 -0.18
C ILE A 14 -50.87 -83.15 1.00
N GLY A 15 -50.87 -84.43 1.39
CA GLY A 15 -49.98 -84.97 2.42
C GLY A 15 -48.49 -84.86 2.06
N LEU A 16 -48.12 -85.17 0.81
CA LEU A 16 -46.75 -85.00 0.30
C LEU A 16 -46.36 -83.52 0.19
N CYS A 17 -47.25 -82.63 -0.25
CA CYS A 17 -47.02 -81.18 -0.32
C CYS A 17 -46.90 -80.55 1.07
N LEU A 18 -47.72 -80.96 2.04
CA LEU A 18 -47.64 -80.51 3.43
C LEU A 18 -46.39 -81.07 4.13
N TRP A 19 -45.98 -82.31 3.83
CA TRP A 19 -44.74 -82.91 4.33
C TRP A 19 -43.50 -82.22 3.76
N HIS A 20 -43.49 -81.90 2.45
CA HIS A 20 -42.41 -81.14 1.81
C HIS A 20 -42.31 -79.69 2.32
N SER A 21 -43.45 -79.07 2.64
CA SER A 21 -43.52 -77.71 3.18
C SER A 21 -43.16 -77.67 4.66
N GLY A 22 -43.55 -78.69 5.43
CA GLY A 22 -43.23 -78.88 6.84
C GLY A 22 -41.77 -79.27 7.07
N SER A 23 -41.20 -80.14 6.22
CA SER A 23 -39.80 -80.55 6.31
C SER A 23 -38.84 -79.40 6.04
N LYS A 24 -39.10 -78.55 5.03
CA LYS A 24 -38.33 -77.32 4.78
C LYS A 24 -38.39 -76.32 5.95
N ARG A 25 -39.53 -76.25 6.64
CA ARG A 25 -39.70 -75.39 7.84
C ARG A 25 -38.97 -75.95 9.06
N ALA A 26 -38.98 -77.27 9.24
CA ALA A 26 -38.31 -77.95 10.34
C ALA A 26 -36.78 -77.90 10.24
N VAL A 27 -36.22 -78.02 9.01
CA VAL A 27 -34.78 -77.90 8.73
C VAL A 27 -34.24 -76.54 9.18
N LEU A 28 -34.93 -75.44 8.85
CA LEU A 28 -34.52 -74.08 9.24
C LEU A 28 -34.55 -73.81 10.75
N ILE A 29 -35.37 -74.55 11.52
CA ILE A 29 -35.43 -74.45 12.98
C ILE A 29 -34.37 -75.35 13.61
N ARG A 30 -34.19 -76.57 13.10
CA ARG A 30 -33.19 -77.54 13.57
C ARG A 30 -31.78 -77.00 13.38
N ASP A 31 -31.50 -76.41 12.22
CA ASP A 31 -30.16 -75.96 11.84
C ASP A 31 -29.91 -74.50 12.28
N LEU A 32 -30.87 -73.86 12.97
CA LEU A 32 -30.78 -72.46 13.41
C LEU A 32 -29.52 -72.18 14.25
N LYS A 33 -29.18 -73.07 15.18
CA LYS A 33 -28.01 -72.91 16.06
C LYS A 33 -26.70 -73.02 15.29
N GLU A 34 -26.62 -73.96 14.34
CA GLU A 34 -25.47 -74.10 13.45
C GLU A 34 -25.36 -72.92 12.49
N ASN A 35 -26.47 -72.45 11.92
CA ASN A 35 -26.53 -71.29 11.04
C ASN A 35 -26.18 -69.98 11.77
N LEU A 36 -26.51 -69.83 13.05
CA LEU A 36 -26.12 -68.68 13.87
C LEU A 36 -24.61 -68.66 14.14
N ASN A 37 -24.04 -69.81 14.51
CA ASN A 37 -22.59 -69.94 14.67
C ASN A 37 -21.87 -69.67 13.34
N SER A 38 -22.38 -70.24 12.24
CA SER A 38 -21.85 -69.99 10.91
C SER A 38 -21.99 -68.51 10.51
N LEU A 39 -23.09 -67.84 10.84
CA LEU A 39 -23.28 -66.42 10.56
C LEU A 39 -22.25 -65.56 11.30
N GLY A 40 -21.99 -65.87 12.58
CA GLY A 40 -20.94 -65.19 13.36
C GLY A 40 -19.55 -65.36 12.75
N VAL A 41 -19.16 -66.59 12.44
CA VAL A 41 -17.85 -66.91 11.83
C VAL A 41 -17.70 -66.26 10.45
N THR A 42 -18.70 -66.38 9.57
CA THR A 42 -18.63 -65.79 8.23
C THR A 42 -18.64 -64.25 8.30
N MET A 43 -19.32 -63.66 9.27
CA MET A 43 -19.30 -62.22 9.50
C MET A 43 -17.91 -61.74 9.97
N GLU A 44 -17.24 -62.46 10.87
CA GLU A 44 -15.86 -62.15 11.26
C GLU A 44 -14.91 -62.20 10.06
N GLN A 45 -15.05 -63.20 9.19
CA GLN A 45 -14.27 -63.28 7.95
C GLN A 45 -14.54 -62.11 7.00
N LEU A 46 -15.81 -61.67 6.88
CA LEU A 46 -16.15 -60.48 6.11
C LEU A 46 -15.53 -59.21 6.72
N MET A 47 -15.50 -59.11 8.05
CA MET A 47 -14.87 -57.98 8.75
C MET A 47 -13.35 -57.94 8.56
N GLN A 48 -12.67 -59.09 8.49
CA GLN A 48 -11.24 -59.14 8.15
C GLN A 48 -10.99 -58.61 6.73
N ILE A 49 -11.80 -59.03 5.75
CA ILE A 49 -11.71 -58.50 4.38
C ILE A 49 -12.01 -56.99 4.35
N TYR A 50 -12.98 -56.53 5.15
CA TYR A 50 -13.29 -55.12 5.29
C TYR A 50 -12.08 -54.32 5.77
N GLU A 51 -11.39 -54.80 6.81
CA GLU A 51 -10.19 -54.17 7.34
C GLU A 51 -9.04 -54.16 6.34
N ASP A 52 -8.82 -55.27 5.60
CA ASP A 52 -7.79 -55.36 4.57
C ASP A 52 -8.04 -54.38 3.41
N VAL A 53 -9.28 -54.33 2.89
CA VAL A 53 -9.67 -53.39 1.84
C VAL A 53 -9.55 -51.95 2.35
N GLN A 54 -9.92 -51.68 3.61
CA GLN A 54 -9.78 -50.37 4.22
C GLN A 54 -8.32 -49.94 4.36
N GLN A 55 -7.41 -50.84 4.75
CA GLN A 55 -5.97 -50.55 4.79
C GLN A 55 -5.39 -50.30 3.39
N ARG A 56 -5.79 -51.09 2.39
CA ARG A 56 -5.38 -50.88 0.99
C ARG A 56 -5.84 -49.54 0.45
N VAL A 57 -7.11 -49.18 0.67
CA VAL A 57 -7.66 -47.85 0.34
C VAL A 57 -6.83 -46.76 1.01
N GLN A 58 -6.61 -46.83 2.32
CA GLN A 58 -5.82 -45.81 3.04
C GLN A 58 -4.39 -45.67 2.52
N THR A 59 -3.77 -46.78 2.12
CA THR A 59 -2.41 -46.80 1.57
C THR A 59 -2.38 -46.19 0.16
N GLU A 60 -3.30 -46.59 -0.71
CA GLU A 60 -3.36 -46.11 -2.09
C GLU A 60 -3.88 -44.67 -2.21
N GLU A 61 -4.80 -44.22 -1.35
CA GLU A 61 -5.18 -42.81 -1.21
C GLU A 61 -3.97 -41.93 -0.85
N LEU A 62 -3.03 -42.46 -0.07
CA LEU A 62 -1.80 -41.79 0.34
C LEU A 62 -0.78 -41.70 -0.80
N LEU A 63 -0.73 -42.71 -1.68
CA LEU A 63 0.25 -42.83 -2.77
C LEU A 63 -0.22 -42.26 -4.12
N LEU A 64 -1.51 -42.37 -4.47
CA LEU A 64 -2.00 -42.22 -5.85
C LEU A 64 -3.00 -41.09 -6.10
N LEU A 65 -3.22 -40.18 -5.14
CA LEU A 65 -4.17 -39.06 -5.30
C LEU A 65 -5.58 -39.55 -5.65
N ALA A 66 -6.09 -40.53 -4.92
CA ALA A 66 -7.29 -41.25 -5.32
C ALA A 66 -8.36 -41.23 -4.22
N LYS A 67 -9.59 -41.62 -4.56
CA LYS A 67 -10.70 -41.87 -3.63
C LYS A 67 -11.17 -43.31 -3.77
N PRO A 68 -11.85 -43.90 -2.78
CA PRO A 68 -12.41 -45.23 -2.93
C PRO A 68 -13.35 -45.22 -4.14
N THR A 69 -13.30 -46.26 -4.98
CA THR A 69 -14.24 -46.34 -6.10
C THR A 69 -15.68 -46.36 -5.57
N ASN A 70 -16.65 -45.93 -6.38
CA ASN A 70 -18.06 -45.96 -5.94
C ASN A 70 -18.51 -47.37 -5.56
N GLU A 71 -17.91 -48.39 -6.16
CA GLU A 71 -18.15 -49.79 -5.84
C GLU A 71 -17.62 -50.17 -4.45
N VAL A 72 -16.38 -49.75 -4.11
CA VAL A 72 -15.78 -49.96 -2.79
C VAL A 72 -16.52 -49.17 -1.71
N ALA A 73 -16.89 -47.91 -1.99
CA ALA A 73 -17.65 -47.07 -1.07
C ALA A 73 -19.03 -47.65 -0.78
N GLY A 74 -19.78 -48.04 -1.82
CA GLY A 74 -21.08 -48.71 -1.67
C GLY A 74 -20.96 -50.06 -0.95
N TRP A 75 -19.88 -50.80 -1.19
CA TRP A 75 -19.60 -52.03 -0.46
C TRP A 75 -19.34 -51.80 1.03
N PHE A 76 -18.58 -50.77 1.40
CA PHE A 76 -18.39 -50.40 2.81
C PHE A 76 -19.71 -50.07 3.51
N ASP A 77 -20.60 -49.33 2.86
CA ASP A 77 -21.92 -48.99 3.40
C ASP A 77 -22.80 -50.24 3.55
N GLU A 78 -22.80 -51.14 2.56
CA GLU A 78 -23.52 -52.43 2.60
C GLU A 78 -23.02 -53.31 3.76
N VAL A 79 -21.70 -53.40 3.97
CA VAL A 79 -21.10 -54.20 5.06
C VAL A 79 -21.42 -53.62 6.43
N GLN A 80 -21.34 -52.29 6.61
CA GLN A 80 -21.66 -51.65 7.89
C GLN A 80 -23.13 -51.83 8.26
N LYS A 81 -24.04 -51.65 7.29
CA LYS A 81 -25.46 -51.88 7.50
C LYS A 81 -25.76 -53.33 7.87
N LEU A 82 -25.14 -54.28 7.17
CA LEU A 82 -25.30 -55.71 7.47
C LEU A 82 -24.73 -56.06 8.86
N LYS A 83 -23.63 -55.45 9.28
CA LYS A 83 -23.07 -55.60 10.63
C LYS A 83 -24.05 -55.19 11.71
N GLU A 84 -24.72 -54.06 11.56
CA GLU A 84 -25.74 -53.59 12.49
C GLU A 84 -26.93 -54.56 12.54
N ASP A 85 -27.38 -55.04 11.38
CA ASP A 85 -28.49 -55.98 11.26
C ASP A 85 -28.18 -57.36 11.85
N VAL A 86 -26.95 -57.87 11.68
CA VAL A 86 -26.46 -59.11 12.30
C VAL A 86 -26.35 -58.94 13.81
N SER A 87 -25.76 -57.84 14.28
CA SER A 87 -25.64 -57.52 15.72
C SER A 87 -27.00 -57.38 16.40
N LYS A 88 -27.99 -56.82 15.70
CA LYS A 88 -29.38 -56.77 16.17
C LYS A 88 -29.99 -58.18 16.24
N THR A 89 -29.77 -59.00 15.21
CA THR A 89 -30.33 -60.36 15.16
C THR A 89 -29.72 -61.27 16.23
N LEU A 90 -28.43 -61.13 16.54
CA LEU A 90 -27.78 -61.86 17.63
C LEU A 90 -28.38 -61.46 19.00
N ARG A 91 -28.62 -60.16 19.23
CA ARG A 91 -29.34 -59.68 20.43
C ARG A 91 -30.78 -60.21 20.50
N ASP A 92 -31.50 -60.21 19.38
CA ASP A 92 -32.86 -60.77 19.29
C ASP A 92 -32.87 -62.28 19.67
N VAL A 93 -31.79 -63.02 19.39
CA VAL A 93 -31.63 -64.45 19.77
C VAL A 93 -31.33 -64.59 21.26
N GLU A 94 -30.43 -63.79 21.81
CA GLU A 94 -30.08 -63.80 23.24
C GLU A 94 -31.29 -63.48 24.11
N GLU A 95 -32.14 -62.51 23.72
CA GLU A 95 -33.41 -62.21 24.39
C GLU A 95 -34.42 -63.35 24.29
N GLN A 96 -34.46 -64.09 23.18
CA GLN A 96 -35.33 -65.27 23.04
C GLN A 96 -34.83 -66.48 23.86
N GLU A 97 -33.53 -66.65 24.02
CA GLU A 97 -32.94 -67.70 24.86
C GLU A 97 -33.19 -67.47 26.36
N GLN A 98 -33.33 -66.20 26.80
CA GLN A 98 -33.67 -65.83 28.18
C GLN A 98 -35.15 -66.12 28.54
N ASN A 99 -36.02 -66.34 27.55
CA ASN A 99 -37.44 -66.69 27.73
C ASN A 99 -37.70 -68.21 27.61
N LYS A 100 -36.88 -69.05 28.24
CA LYS A 100 -37.09 -70.51 28.31
C LYS A 100 -38.06 -70.86 29.45
N CYS A 101 -38.89 -71.89 29.26
CA CYS A 101 -39.71 -72.49 30.32
C CYS A 101 -39.15 -73.83 30.79
N LEU A 102 -39.53 -74.19 32.02
CA LEU A 102 -39.11 -75.38 32.77
C LEU A 102 -38.97 -76.63 31.85
N ALA A 103 -37.79 -77.26 31.93
CA ALA A 103 -37.35 -78.48 31.23
C ALA A 103 -36.74 -78.35 29.82
N GLY A 104 -36.32 -77.16 29.38
CA GLY A 104 -35.10 -77.01 28.55
C GLY A 104 -35.04 -77.65 27.15
N CYS A 105 -36.12 -78.20 26.58
CA CYS A 105 -36.02 -78.96 25.32
C CYS A 105 -36.80 -78.45 24.09
N CYS A 106 -37.66 -77.42 24.15
CA CYS A 106 -38.34 -76.89 22.94
C CYS A 106 -38.80 -75.42 23.09
N PRO A 107 -38.69 -74.56 22.05
CA PRO A 107 -39.26 -73.21 22.06
C PRO A 107 -40.81 -73.25 22.06
N LYS A 108 -41.46 -72.35 22.81
CA LYS A 108 -42.93 -72.30 23.00
C LYS A 108 -43.76 -72.09 21.72
N ASN A 109 -43.16 -71.67 20.61
CA ASN A 109 -43.81 -71.50 19.31
C ASN A 109 -42.80 -71.75 18.17
N CYS A 110 -43.10 -72.64 17.23
CA CYS A 110 -42.23 -72.93 16.08
C CYS A 110 -42.18 -71.78 15.04
N TRP A 111 -43.18 -70.88 15.05
CA TRP A 111 -43.32 -69.82 14.05
C TRP A 111 -42.29 -68.67 14.21
N PRO A 112 -42.04 -68.11 15.41
CA PRO A 112 -40.94 -67.17 15.64
C PRO A 112 -39.57 -67.74 15.29
N SER A 113 -39.26 -68.97 15.71
CA SER A 113 -37.98 -69.63 15.41
C SER A 113 -37.81 -69.93 13.92
N TYR A 114 -38.89 -70.28 13.21
CA TYR A 114 -38.87 -70.39 11.75
C TYR A 114 -38.60 -69.04 11.06
N LYS A 115 -39.27 -67.97 11.51
CA LYS A 115 -39.07 -66.61 10.97
C LYS A 115 -37.64 -66.12 11.22
N LEU A 116 -37.09 -66.43 12.39
CA LEU A 116 -35.71 -66.14 12.76
C LEU A 116 -34.72 -66.96 11.92
N GLY A 117 -34.91 -68.28 11.78
CA GLY A 117 -34.08 -69.14 10.94
C GLY A 117 -34.07 -68.73 9.47
N LYS A 118 -35.22 -68.30 8.94
CA LYS A 118 -35.31 -67.72 7.59
C LYS A 118 -34.55 -66.39 7.47
N ARG A 119 -34.56 -65.54 8.50
CA ARG A 119 -33.81 -64.28 8.55
C ARG A 119 -32.30 -64.54 8.62
N VAL A 120 -31.85 -65.46 9.47
CA VAL A 120 -30.44 -65.86 9.62
C VAL A 120 -29.91 -66.46 8.32
N SER A 121 -30.65 -67.39 7.70
CA SER A 121 -30.26 -67.97 6.40
C SER A 121 -30.12 -66.89 5.32
N LYS A 122 -31.05 -65.94 5.25
CA LYS A 122 -30.97 -64.82 4.29
C LYS A 122 -29.76 -63.92 4.57
N MET A 123 -29.49 -63.60 5.83
CA MET A 123 -28.31 -62.81 6.22
C MET A 123 -27.02 -63.56 5.87
N LEU A 124 -26.98 -64.87 6.06
CA LEU A 124 -25.81 -65.69 5.73
C LEU A 124 -25.53 -65.67 4.22
N ASP A 125 -26.57 -65.75 3.39
CA ASP A 125 -26.45 -65.57 1.93
C ASP A 125 -25.95 -64.16 1.57
N GLU A 126 -26.43 -63.12 2.26
CA GLU A 126 -26.01 -61.73 2.06
C GLU A 126 -24.54 -61.50 2.49
N VAL A 127 -24.10 -62.07 3.62
CA VAL A 127 -22.70 -62.03 4.09
C VAL A 127 -21.80 -62.72 3.06
N GLU A 128 -22.16 -63.92 2.59
CA GLU A 128 -21.35 -64.66 1.61
C GLU A 128 -21.28 -63.92 0.27
N LYS A 129 -22.37 -63.26 -0.14
CA LYS A 129 -22.39 -62.41 -1.33
C LYS A 129 -21.45 -61.21 -1.20
N LEU A 130 -21.46 -60.51 -0.06
CA LEU A 130 -20.57 -59.37 0.19
C LEU A 130 -19.10 -59.81 0.32
N LYS A 131 -18.85 -60.97 0.93
CA LYS A 131 -17.52 -61.57 1.05
C LYS A 131 -16.90 -61.84 -0.32
N ASN A 132 -17.70 -62.35 -1.26
CA ASN A 132 -17.27 -62.57 -2.65
C ASN A 132 -17.06 -61.26 -3.42
N LYS A 133 -17.86 -60.22 -3.14
CA LYS A 133 -17.67 -58.89 -3.71
C LYS A 133 -16.44 -58.14 -3.18
N GLY A 134 -15.96 -58.47 -1.97
CA GLY A 134 -14.83 -57.77 -1.31
C GLY A 134 -13.45 -57.95 -1.97
N ARG A 135 -13.39 -58.55 -3.18
CA ARG A 135 -12.17 -58.76 -3.96
C ARG A 135 -12.06 -57.69 -5.04
N PHE A 136 -11.48 -56.55 -4.67
CA PHE A 136 -11.24 -55.44 -5.58
C PHE A 136 -9.81 -55.44 -6.11
N ASP A 137 -9.65 -55.46 -7.44
CA ASP A 137 -8.36 -55.27 -8.10
C ASP A 137 -7.91 -53.81 -8.03
N VAL A 138 -8.86 -52.87 -8.18
CA VAL A 138 -8.66 -51.43 -8.05
C VAL A 138 -9.53 -50.91 -6.93
N VAL A 139 -8.91 -50.50 -5.81
CA VAL A 139 -9.64 -50.02 -4.64
C VAL A 139 -9.90 -48.51 -4.68
N VAL A 140 -9.12 -47.76 -5.46
CA VAL A 140 -9.23 -46.31 -5.56
C VAL A 140 -9.22 -45.82 -7.01
N ALA A 141 -10.01 -44.77 -7.29
CA ALA A 141 -10.02 -44.05 -8.56
C ALA A 141 -9.16 -42.78 -8.45
N LYS A 142 -8.24 -42.55 -9.40
CA LYS A 142 -7.42 -41.32 -9.48
C LYS A 142 -8.34 -40.09 -9.53
N MET A 143 -8.15 -39.14 -8.61
CA MET A 143 -8.75 -37.82 -8.74
C MET A 143 -8.01 -37.05 -9.84
N HIS A 144 -8.78 -36.53 -10.80
CA HIS A 144 -8.29 -35.45 -11.63
C HIS A 144 -8.29 -34.17 -10.78
N ASN A 145 -7.11 -33.57 -10.63
CA ASN A 145 -6.94 -32.24 -10.03
C ASN A 145 -7.76 -31.23 -10.83
N SER A 146 -8.97 -30.91 -10.40
CA SER A 146 -9.75 -29.86 -11.02
C SER A 146 -9.39 -28.53 -10.35
N VAL A 147 -8.32 -27.90 -10.84
CA VAL A 147 -8.26 -26.43 -10.73
C VAL A 147 -9.58 -25.95 -11.33
N ASN A 148 -10.37 -25.22 -10.55
CA ASN A 148 -11.68 -24.78 -11.02
C ASN A 148 -11.49 -23.46 -11.74
N LYS A 149 -11.79 -23.43 -13.04
CA LYS A 149 -11.76 -22.19 -13.83
C LYS A 149 -12.68 -21.16 -13.20
N LYS A 150 -12.12 -20.01 -12.86
CA LYS A 150 -12.89 -18.86 -12.39
C LYS A 150 -13.44 -18.11 -13.59
N PRO A 151 -14.76 -17.82 -13.62
CA PRO A 151 -15.32 -16.97 -14.64
C PRO A 151 -14.70 -15.59 -14.54
N MET A 152 -14.22 -15.08 -15.68
CA MET A 152 -13.55 -13.80 -15.77
C MET A 152 -13.89 -13.15 -17.09
N ASP A 153 -14.18 -11.85 -17.04
CA ASP A 153 -14.25 -11.01 -18.23
C ASP A 153 -12.84 -10.80 -18.82
N LYS A 154 -12.77 -10.35 -20.07
CA LYS A 154 -11.52 -9.87 -20.67
C LYS A 154 -10.90 -8.77 -19.78
N THR A 155 -9.65 -8.97 -19.38
CA THR A 155 -8.87 -8.04 -18.54
C THR A 155 -7.94 -7.19 -19.38
N VAL A 156 -7.59 -5.99 -18.91
CA VAL A 156 -6.57 -5.10 -19.50
C VAL A 156 -5.54 -4.77 -18.42
N GLY A 157 -4.26 -4.61 -18.78
CA GLY A 157 -3.18 -4.16 -17.88
C GLY A 157 -2.67 -5.16 -16.83
N LEU A 158 -3.28 -6.33 -16.70
CA LEU A 158 -2.85 -7.33 -15.70
C LEU A 158 -1.73 -8.27 -16.16
N ASP A 159 -1.40 -8.30 -17.46
CA ASP A 159 -0.38 -9.22 -18.01
C ASP A 159 1.05 -8.96 -17.50
N PRO A 160 1.54 -7.70 -17.42
CA PRO A 160 2.87 -7.43 -16.86
C PRO A 160 2.97 -7.89 -15.39
N MET A 161 1.94 -7.61 -14.58
CA MET A 161 1.87 -8.04 -13.19
C MET A 161 1.83 -9.57 -13.05
N LEU A 162 1.10 -10.25 -13.94
CA LEU A 162 1.08 -11.72 -13.96
C LEU A 162 2.49 -12.29 -14.18
N GLN A 163 3.27 -11.72 -15.10
CA GLN A 163 4.64 -12.15 -15.35
C GLN A 163 5.56 -11.95 -14.14
N ILE A 164 5.40 -10.85 -13.40
CA ILE A 164 6.14 -10.61 -12.15
C ILE A 164 5.79 -11.71 -11.13
N VAL A 165 4.51 -11.98 -10.92
CA VAL A 165 4.07 -13.02 -9.97
C VAL A 165 4.54 -14.40 -10.40
N GLN A 166 4.54 -14.72 -11.70
CA GLN A 166 5.07 -15.98 -12.22
C GLN A 166 6.55 -16.17 -11.84
N LYS A 167 7.38 -15.15 -12.03
CA LYS A 167 8.80 -15.18 -11.61
C LYS A 167 8.93 -15.43 -10.09
N CYS A 168 8.07 -14.82 -9.28
CA CYS A 168 8.06 -15.06 -7.83
C CYS A 168 7.61 -16.48 -7.45
N ILE A 169 6.72 -17.09 -8.24
CA ILE A 169 6.31 -18.48 -8.05
C ILE A 169 7.47 -19.43 -8.39
N GLU A 170 8.26 -19.12 -9.42
CA GLU A 170 9.42 -19.92 -9.84
C GLU A 170 10.61 -19.82 -8.86
N ASP A 171 10.77 -18.69 -8.17
CA ASP A 171 11.86 -18.47 -7.20
C ASP A 171 11.67 -19.32 -5.93
N LYS A 172 12.55 -20.30 -5.70
CA LYS A 172 12.46 -21.20 -4.55
C LYS A 172 12.59 -20.53 -3.18
N SER A 173 13.23 -19.35 -3.10
CA SER A 173 13.43 -18.64 -1.85
C SER A 173 12.16 -17.95 -1.32
N LEU A 174 11.14 -17.76 -2.17
CA LEU A 174 9.91 -17.07 -1.83
C LEU A 174 8.80 -18.05 -1.46
N GLY A 175 8.33 -18.05 -0.22
CA GLY A 175 7.24 -18.93 0.21
C GLY A 175 5.87 -18.26 0.18
N ILE A 176 5.81 -17.03 0.67
CA ILE A 176 4.62 -16.25 0.94
C ILE A 176 4.74 -14.91 0.19
N ILE A 177 3.77 -14.62 -0.66
CA ILE A 177 3.74 -13.44 -1.54
C ILE A 177 2.47 -12.64 -1.25
N GLY A 178 2.62 -11.36 -0.91
CA GLY A 178 1.50 -10.45 -0.66
C GLY A 178 1.23 -9.53 -1.84
N LEU A 179 0.01 -9.54 -2.37
CA LEU A 179 -0.48 -8.62 -3.40
C LEU A 179 -1.33 -7.53 -2.73
N TYR A 180 -0.87 -6.28 -2.71
CA TYR A 180 -1.57 -5.19 -2.02
C TYR A 180 -1.90 -4.01 -2.92
N GLY A 181 -2.78 -3.09 -2.49
CA GLY A 181 -3.17 -1.90 -3.25
C GLY A 181 -4.59 -1.43 -2.95
N ILE A 182 -5.03 -0.34 -3.58
CA ILE A 182 -6.33 0.31 -3.31
C ILE A 182 -7.54 -0.58 -3.61
N GLY A 183 -8.68 -0.28 -2.98
CA GLY A 183 -9.94 -1.00 -3.25
C GLY A 183 -10.36 -0.86 -4.71
N GLY A 184 -10.75 -1.96 -5.37
CA GLY A 184 -11.19 -1.92 -6.78
C GLY A 184 -10.09 -1.96 -7.85
N VAL A 185 -8.81 -1.98 -7.46
CA VAL A 185 -7.66 -1.97 -8.41
C VAL A 185 -7.47 -3.26 -9.23
N GLY A 186 -8.22 -4.34 -8.91
CA GLY A 186 -8.15 -5.59 -9.67
C GLY A 186 -7.30 -6.71 -9.05
N LYS A 187 -6.90 -6.60 -7.77
CA LYS A 187 -6.17 -7.68 -7.04
C LYS A 187 -6.85 -9.06 -7.15
N THR A 188 -8.15 -9.13 -6.88
CA THR A 188 -8.92 -10.38 -7.01
C THR A 188 -8.96 -10.90 -8.44
N ALA A 189 -9.04 -10.00 -9.44
CA ALA A 189 -8.96 -10.39 -10.84
C ALA A 189 -7.58 -10.95 -11.20
N LEU A 190 -6.50 -10.36 -10.69
CA LEU A 190 -5.15 -10.90 -10.85
C LEU A 190 -5.02 -12.29 -10.20
N LEU A 191 -5.55 -12.47 -8.99
CA LEU A 191 -5.55 -13.76 -8.30
C LEU A 191 -6.33 -14.84 -9.07
N TYR A 192 -7.47 -14.49 -9.68
CA TYR A 192 -8.22 -15.39 -10.54
C TYR A 192 -7.49 -15.71 -11.84
N LYS A 193 -6.78 -14.74 -12.42
CA LYS A 193 -5.93 -14.96 -13.60
C LYS A 193 -4.80 -15.93 -13.30
N ILE A 194 -4.16 -15.79 -12.15
CA ILE A 194 -3.16 -16.74 -11.63
C ILE A 194 -3.79 -18.13 -11.47
N ASN A 195 -4.93 -18.26 -10.79
CA ASN A 195 -5.63 -19.54 -10.65
C ASN A 195 -5.90 -20.21 -12.02
N ASN A 196 -6.38 -19.42 -12.99
CA ASN A 196 -6.72 -19.93 -14.31
C ASN A 196 -5.51 -20.29 -15.17
N LEU A 197 -4.35 -19.66 -14.95
CA LEU A 197 -3.10 -19.99 -15.63
C LEU A 197 -2.66 -21.43 -15.37
N PHE A 198 -2.85 -21.91 -14.13
CA PHE A 198 -2.55 -23.29 -13.73
C PHE A 198 -3.57 -24.32 -14.27
N LEU A 199 -4.55 -23.92 -15.09
CA LEU A 199 -5.36 -24.87 -15.88
C LEU A 199 -4.64 -25.31 -17.15
N SER A 200 -3.80 -24.45 -17.72
CA SER A 200 -3.20 -24.62 -19.04
C SER A 200 -1.70 -24.94 -19.01
N LEU A 201 -1.02 -24.62 -17.91
CA LEU A 201 0.41 -24.89 -17.75
C LEU A 201 0.67 -26.27 -17.16
N SER A 202 1.68 -26.98 -17.67
CA SER A 202 2.29 -28.09 -16.94
C SER A 202 2.98 -27.54 -15.69
N HIS A 203 2.60 -28.00 -14.51
CA HIS A 203 3.15 -27.50 -13.24
C HIS A 203 3.35 -28.62 -12.22
N ASP A 204 4.29 -28.41 -11.30
CA ASP A 204 4.64 -29.39 -10.27
C ASP A 204 3.76 -29.28 -9.01
N PHE A 205 2.87 -28.30 -8.94
CA PHE A 205 1.92 -28.18 -7.83
C PHE A 205 0.89 -29.31 -7.87
N VAL A 206 0.85 -30.09 -6.80
CA VAL A 206 -0.11 -31.19 -6.63
C VAL A 206 -1.50 -30.65 -6.28
N GLU A 207 -1.58 -29.53 -5.58
CA GLU A 207 -2.83 -28.89 -5.14
C GLU A 207 -2.79 -27.39 -5.44
N VAL A 208 -3.83 -26.85 -6.10
CA VAL A 208 -4.04 -25.41 -6.26
C VAL A 208 -5.36 -25.03 -5.60
N ILE A 209 -5.28 -24.27 -4.50
CA ILE A 209 -6.39 -24.03 -3.59
C ILE A 209 -6.67 -22.54 -3.56
N LEU A 210 -7.87 -22.12 -3.96
CA LEU A 210 -8.31 -20.72 -3.90
C LEU A 210 -9.43 -20.56 -2.88
N VAL A 211 -9.22 -19.69 -1.88
CA VAL A 211 -10.13 -19.42 -0.77
C VAL A 211 -10.32 -17.93 -0.60
N SER A 212 -11.57 -17.49 -0.45
CA SER A 212 -11.88 -16.12 -0.04
C SER A 212 -11.90 -16.03 1.48
N VAL A 213 -11.18 -15.04 2.02
CA VAL A 213 -11.13 -14.74 3.44
C VAL A 213 -12.19 -13.68 3.74
N SER A 214 -13.07 -13.98 4.68
CA SER A 214 -14.11 -13.02 5.09
C SER A 214 -13.50 -11.86 5.88
N LYS A 215 -14.15 -10.69 5.81
CA LYS A 215 -13.81 -9.46 6.56
C LYS A 215 -13.51 -9.67 8.04
N GLN A 216 -14.17 -10.64 8.68
CA GLN A 216 -13.81 -11.19 9.98
C GLN A 216 -13.37 -12.64 9.77
N PRO A 217 -12.07 -12.97 9.88
CA PRO A 217 -11.58 -14.30 9.57
C PRO A 217 -11.98 -15.28 10.67
N VAL A 218 -13.09 -15.99 10.44
CA VAL A 218 -13.45 -17.14 11.28
C VAL A 218 -12.66 -18.33 10.75
N VAL A 219 -11.60 -18.72 11.46
CA VAL A 219 -10.70 -19.84 11.09
C VAL A 219 -11.48 -21.08 10.63
N LYS A 220 -12.54 -21.44 11.35
CA LYS A 220 -13.40 -22.60 11.02
C LYS A 220 -14.07 -22.50 9.63
N LYS A 221 -14.42 -21.30 9.16
CA LYS A 221 -14.97 -21.09 7.80
C LYS A 221 -13.89 -21.28 6.73
N ILE A 222 -12.69 -20.79 6.98
CA ILE A 222 -11.53 -20.93 6.09
C ILE A 222 -11.16 -22.42 5.99
N GLN A 223 -11.06 -23.11 7.12
CA GLN A 223 -10.82 -24.56 7.17
C GLN A 223 -11.86 -25.34 6.38
N LYS A 224 -13.15 -25.01 6.53
CA LYS A 224 -14.23 -25.63 5.74
C LYS A 224 -13.99 -25.46 4.24
N ALA A 225 -13.68 -24.24 3.79
CA ALA A 225 -13.45 -23.96 2.38
C ALA A 225 -12.23 -24.73 1.84
N ILE A 226 -11.13 -24.81 2.60
CA ILE A 226 -9.94 -25.58 2.24
C ILE A 226 -10.27 -27.08 2.15
N LEU A 227 -10.93 -27.65 3.17
CA LEU A 227 -11.29 -29.07 3.20
C LEU A 227 -12.18 -29.45 2.01
N GLN A 228 -13.16 -28.62 1.65
CA GLN A 228 -13.98 -28.83 0.45
C GLN A 228 -13.14 -28.86 -0.83
N LYS A 229 -12.13 -27.98 -0.94
CA LYS A 229 -11.21 -27.95 -2.09
C LYS A 229 -10.24 -29.13 -2.11
N LEU A 230 -9.90 -29.68 -0.95
CA LEU A 230 -9.13 -30.91 -0.81
C LEU A 230 -9.95 -32.18 -1.06
N GLY A 231 -11.24 -32.05 -1.41
CA GLY A 231 -12.10 -33.16 -1.81
C GLY A 231 -12.90 -33.80 -0.67
N PHE A 232 -12.95 -33.21 0.52
CA PHE A 232 -13.85 -33.68 1.58
C PHE A 232 -15.32 -33.42 1.17
N SER A 233 -16.21 -34.38 1.43
CA SER A 233 -17.63 -34.31 1.01
C SER A 233 -18.37 -33.17 1.71
N GLU A 234 -19.42 -32.63 1.07
CA GLU A 234 -20.24 -31.56 1.67
C GLU A 234 -20.93 -31.97 2.98
N GLY A 235 -21.13 -33.28 3.19
CA GLY A 235 -21.65 -33.86 4.43
C GLY A 235 -20.62 -34.04 5.54
N PHE A 236 -19.35 -33.69 5.32
CA PHE A 236 -18.29 -33.78 6.34
C PHE A 236 -18.61 -32.87 7.53
N ARG A 237 -18.89 -33.48 8.68
CA ARG A 237 -19.17 -32.74 9.92
C ARG A 237 -17.88 -32.07 10.40
N LEU A 238 -17.87 -30.75 10.35
CA LEU A 238 -16.80 -29.95 10.96
C LEU A 238 -16.75 -30.24 12.45
N ASP A 239 -15.60 -30.71 12.90
CA ASP A 239 -15.34 -30.99 14.30
C ASP A 239 -14.78 -29.73 15.00
N SER A 240 -13.87 -29.89 15.96
CA SER A 240 -13.05 -28.83 16.53
C SER A 240 -12.10 -28.20 15.49
N THR A 241 -11.75 -26.92 15.69
CA THR A 241 -10.76 -26.20 14.86
C THR A 241 -9.42 -26.95 14.81
N VAL A 242 -9.04 -27.61 15.91
CA VAL A 242 -7.80 -28.39 16.01
C VAL A 242 -7.84 -29.62 15.12
N ASN A 243 -8.93 -30.41 15.16
CA ASN A 243 -9.05 -31.59 14.31
C ASN A 243 -9.11 -31.21 12.83
N ASN A 244 -9.86 -30.16 12.47
CA ASN A 244 -9.89 -29.65 11.10
C ASN A 244 -8.50 -29.20 10.62
N ALA A 245 -7.73 -28.52 11.48
CA ALA A 245 -6.36 -28.12 11.18
C ALA A 245 -5.46 -29.34 10.94
N PHE A 246 -5.57 -30.36 11.80
CA PHE A 246 -4.81 -31.60 11.65
C PHE A 246 -5.10 -32.31 10.31
N GLN A 247 -6.37 -32.36 9.89
CA GLN A 247 -6.75 -32.96 8.61
C GLN A 247 -6.15 -32.20 7.42
N ILE A 248 -6.21 -30.87 7.44
CA ILE A 248 -5.60 -30.01 6.41
C ILE A 248 -4.08 -30.24 6.39
N PHE A 249 -3.44 -30.18 7.55
CA PHE A 249 -1.99 -30.29 7.68
C PHE A 249 -1.47 -31.63 7.17
N ARG A 250 -2.09 -32.74 7.61
CA ARG A 250 -1.75 -34.09 7.18
C ARG A 250 -1.82 -34.24 5.66
N ARG A 251 -2.77 -33.55 5.02
CA ARG A 251 -2.98 -33.62 3.57
C ARG A 251 -1.98 -32.77 2.79
N LEU A 252 -1.55 -31.63 3.33
CA LEU A 252 -0.67 -30.68 2.65
C LEU A 252 0.83 -30.93 2.91
N VAL A 253 1.22 -31.44 4.09
CA VAL A 253 2.63 -31.48 4.53
C VAL A 253 3.56 -32.28 3.61
N LYS A 254 3.04 -33.28 2.89
CA LYS A 254 3.79 -34.13 1.95
C LYS A 254 3.63 -33.71 0.49
N ARG A 255 3.01 -32.56 0.20
CA ARG A 255 2.64 -32.15 -1.15
C ARG A 255 3.13 -30.74 -1.43
N LYS A 256 3.57 -30.51 -2.66
CA LYS A 256 3.81 -29.16 -3.18
C LYS A 256 2.46 -28.54 -3.50
N PHE A 257 2.07 -27.46 -2.82
CA PHE A 257 0.77 -26.80 -3.03
C PHE A 257 0.93 -25.31 -3.32
N LEU A 258 -0.06 -24.75 -4.02
CA LEU A 258 -0.25 -23.33 -4.22
C LEU A 258 -1.57 -22.91 -3.56
N LEU A 259 -1.49 -22.12 -2.50
CA LEU A 259 -2.65 -21.57 -1.80
C LEU A 259 -2.84 -20.09 -2.18
N LEU A 260 -4.01 -19.76 -2.69
CA LEU A 260 -4.44 -18.42 -3.06
C LEU A 260 -5.50 -17.94 -2.05
N LEU A 261 -5.20 -16.89 -1.30
CA LEU A 261 -6.11 -16.30 -0.31
C LEU A 261 -6.58 -14.92 -0.77
N ASP A 262 -7.88 -14.76 -0.97
CA ASP A 262 -8.44 -13.49 -1.44
C ASP A 262 -8.99 -12.64 -0.29
N ASP A 263 -8.68 -11.34 -0.29
CA ASP A 263 -9.17 -10.28 0.61
C ASP A 263 -8.81 -10.51 2.10
N VAL A 264 -7.53 -10.73 2.38
CA VAL A 264 -6.98 -10.85 3.75
C VAL A 264 -6.88 -9.46 4.39
N TRP A 265 -7.50 -9.29 5.57
CA TRP A 265 -7.58 -8.00 6.28
C TRP A 265 -6.74 -7.91 7.55
N GLU A 266 -6.53 -9.04 8.20
CA GLU A 266 -5.84 -9.15 9.48
C GLU A 266 -4.94 -10.38 9.44
N ARG A 267 -4.02 -10.49 10.40
CA ARG A 267 -3.11 -11.63 10.48
C ARG A 267 -3.90 -12.94 10.56
N LEU A 268 -3.70 -13.82 9.58
CA LEU A 268 -4.22 -15.19 9.58
C LEU A 268 -3.10 -16.15 9.96
N ASP A 269 -3.21 -16.77 11.14
CA ASP A 269 -2.26 -17.80 11.55
C ASP A 269 -2.48 -19.08 10.73
N LEU A 270 -1.57 -19.31 9.78
CA LEU A 270 -1.60 -20.46 8.88
C LEU A 270 -1.52 -21.79 9.65
N ASN A 271 -0.79 -21.85 10.77
CA ASN A 271 -0.68 -23.06 11.58
C ASN A 271 -2.01 -23.38 12.28
N LEU A 272 -2.72 -22.36 12.80
CA LEU A 272 -4.06 -22.55 13.37
C LEU A 272 -5.09 -23.01 12.34
N VAL A 273 -4.91 -22.63 11.07
CA VAL A 273 -5.73 -23.14 9.96
C VAL A 273 -5.34 -24.59 9.62
N GLY A 274 -4.10 -25.00 9.87
CA GLY A 274 -3.55 -26.30 9.49
C GLY A 274 -2.72 -26.29 8.21
N ILE A 275 -2.32 -25.10 7.73
CA ILE A 275 -1.53 -24.95 6.51
C ILE A 275 -0.03 -25.01 6.90
N PRO A 276 0.75 -25.98 6.39
CA PRO A 276 2.18 -26.02 6.63
C PRO A 276 2.87 -24.81 5.99
N LEU A 277 3.82 -24.21 6.71
CA LEU A 277 4.56 -23.06 6.19
C LEU A 277 5.40 -23.46 4.96
N PRO A 278 5.35 -22.67 3.87
CA PRO A 278 6.29 -22.77 2.75
C PRO A 278 7.75 -22.79 3.18
N ASN A 279 8.55 -23.68 2.60
CA ASN A 279 9.99 -23.77 2.82
C ASN A 279 10.70 -24.44 1.64
N ASP A 280 12.04 -24.41 1.65
CA ASP A 280 12.88 -24.95 0.57
C ASP A 280 12.66 -26.44 0.29
N LYS A 281 12.10 -27.21 1.24
CA LYS A 281 11.86 -28.65 1.10
C LYS A 281 10.53 -28.96 0.44
N ASN A 282 9.48 -28.18 0.73
CA ASN A 282 8.15 -28.41 0.16
C ASN A 282 7.86 -27.54 -1.07
N GLU A 283 8.67 -26.50 -1.31
CA GLU A 283 8.57 -25.55 -2.43
C GLU A 283 7.15 -25.02 -2.65
N SER A 284 6.33 -25.02 -1.60
CA SER A 284 4.93 -24.63 -1.65
C SER A 284 4.80 -23.10 -1.61
N LYS A 285 3.67 -22.58 -2.06
CA LYS A 285 3.46 -21.14 -2.21
C LYS A 285 2.15 -20.71 -1.57
N VAL A 286 2.18 -19.60 -0.86
CA VAL A 286 0.98 -18.89 -0.39
C VAL A 286 0.98 -17.51 -1.02
N ILE A 287 -0.04 -17.21 -1.83
CA ILE A 287 -0.24 -15.89 -2.41
C ILE A 287 -1.54 -15.34 -1.87
N PHE A 288 -1.53 -14.11 -1.39
CA PHE A 288 -2.75 -13.48 -0.88
C PHE A 288 -2.93 -12.06 -1.37
N THR A 289 -4.18 -11.61 -1.41
CA THR A 289 -4.53 -10.23 -1.71
C THR A 289 -4.92 -9.49 -0.43
N THR A 290 -4.51 -8.23 -0.30
CA THR A 290 -4.86 -7.34 0.83
C THR A 290 -4.98 -5.89 0.35
N ARG A 291 -5.61 -5.02 1.15
CA ARG A 291 -5.59 -3.56 0.92
C ARG A 291 -4.58 -2.83 1.80
N LEU A 292 -3.99 -3.53 2.76
CA LEU A 292 -3.08 -2.99 3.76
C LEU A 292 -1.71 -3.63 3.57
N GLU A 293 -0.70 -2.82 3.33
CA GLU A 293 0.69 -3.28 3.21
C GLU A 293 1.18 -3.92 4.52
N ASP A 294 0.76 -3.40 5.68
CA ASP A 294 1.12 -3.95 6.99
C ASP A 294 0.68 -5.42 7.16
N VAL A 295 -0.44 -5.82 6.56
CA VAL A 295 -0.90 -7.22 6.57
C VAL A 295 0.11 -8.12 5.89
N CYS A 296 0.85 -7.63 4.88
CA CYS A 296 1.88 -8.43 4.25
C CYS A 296 3.01 -8.78 5.22
N GLY A 297 3.45 -7.80 6.02
CA GLY A 297 4.43 -8.04 7.09
C GLY A 297 3.89 -8.97 8.17
N LEU A 298 2.64 -8.77 8.61
CA LEU A 298 2.00 -9.62 9.63
C LEU A 298 1.82 -11.08 9.20
N MET A 299 1.63 -11.32 7.90
CA MET A 299 1.55 -12.65 7.30
C MET A 299 2.93 -13.29 7.05
N GLY A 300 4.03 -12.55 7.27
CA GLY A 300 5.38 -13.01 7.00
C GLY A 300 5.71 -13.14 5.51
N ALA A 301 5.10 -12.31 4.65
CA ALA A 301 5.38 -12.32 3.22
C ALA A 301 6.85 -11.94 2.96
N GLN A 302 7.56 -12.75 2.16
CA GLN A 302 8.92 -12.43 1.73
C GLN A 302 8.95 -11.42 0.57
N GLN A 303 7.86 -11.35 -0.20
CA GLN A 303 7.71 -10.41 -1.31
C GLN A 303 6.35 -9.72 -1.25
N ASN A 304 6.38 -8.39 -1.28
CA ASN A 304 5.19 -7.55 -1.37
C ASN A 304 5.13 -6.94 -2.77
N ILE A 305 3.99 -7.04 -3.44
CA ILE A 305 3.78 -6.52 -4.80
C ILE A 305 2.56 -5.60 -4.75
N LYS A 306 2.77 -4.31 -5.04
CA LYS A 306 1.69 -3.33 -5.15
C LYS A 306 1.03 -3.49 -6.53
N VAL A 307 -0.29 -3.68 -6.55
CA VAL A 307 -1.11 -3.65 -7.75
C VAL A 307 -1.54 -2.21 -7.98
N GLU A 308 -1.02 -1.62 -9.05
CA GLU A 308 -1.24 -0.21 -9.41
C GLU A 308 -2.50 -0.03 -10.30
N CYS A 309 -3.02 1.19 -10.35
CA CYS A 309 -4.07 1.58 -11.28
C CYS A 309 -3.61 1.44 -12.75
N LEU A 310 -4.57 1.37 -13.66
CA LEU A 310 -4.29 1.28 -15.10
C LEU A 310 -3.71 2.59 -15.61
N THR A 311 -2.82 2.50 -16.61
CA THR A 311 -2.39 3.68 -17.35
C THR A 311 -3.57 4.30 -18.09
N GLN A 312 -3.45 5.58 -18.50
CA GLN A 312 -4.53 6.26 -19.21
C GLN A 312 -4.97 5.52 -20.48
N GLU A 313 -4.03 4.94 -21.22
CA GLU A 313 -4.30 4.14 -22.42
C GLU A 313 -5.04 2.84 -22.09
N GLU A 314 -4.58 2.11 -21.06
CA GLU A 314 -5.21 0.88 -20.60
C GLU A 314 -6.61 1.13 -20.03
N ALA A 315 -6.78 2.23 -19.30
CA ALA A 315 -8.03 2.69 -18.73
C ALA A 315 -9.06 2.99 -19.82
N LEU A 316 -8.67 3.78 -20.82
CA LEU A 316 -9.50 4.10 -21.98
C LEU A 316 -9.91 2.83 -22.74
N ARG A 317 -8.97 1.90 -22.93
CA ARG A 317 -9.24 0.62 -23.59
C ARG A 317 -10.27 -0.20 -22.81
N LEU A 318 -10.10 -0.35 -21.50
CA LEU A 318 -11.04 -1.08 -20.65
C LEU A 318 -12.43 -0.41 -20.66
N PHE A 319 -12.48 0.91 -20.59
CA PHE A 319 -13.73 1.69 -20.63
C PHE A 319 -14.49 1.45 -21.94
N ARG A 320 -13.82 1.64 -23.09
CA ARG A 320 -14.40 1.40 -24.43
C ARG A 320 -14.93 -0.02 -24.57
N MET A 321 -14.23 -1.02 -24.03
CA MET A 321 -14.69 -2.41 -24.03
C MET A 321 -16.01 -2.61 -23.26
N LYS A 322 -16.28 -1.82 -22.22
CA LYS A 322 -17.51 -1.93 -21.42
C LYS A 322 -18.67 -1.11 -21.97
N VAL A 323 -18.39 0.01 -22.62
CA VAL A 323 -19.39 0.80 -23.36
C VAL A 323 -19.90 0.04 -24.59
N GLY A 324 -18.98 -0.59 -25.33
CA GLY A 324 -19.30 -1.38 -26.53
C GLY A 324 -19.32 -0.55 -27.82
N GLU A 325 -18.96 -1.20 -28.93
CA GLU A 325 -18.77 -0.55 -30.24
C GLU A 325 -20.05 0.11 -30.78
N ASN A 326 -21.20 -0.51 -30.59
CA ASN A 326 -22.49 0.01 -31.05
C ASN A 326 -22.81 1.41 -30.52
N THR A 327 -22.36 1.73 -29.31
CA THR A 327 -22.59 3.03 -28.68
C THR A 327 -21.45 3.99 -29.00
N LEU A 328 -20.20 3.52 -28.97
CA LEU A 328 -19.02 4.33 -29.31
C LEU A 328 -19.08 4.91 -30.73
N TYR A 329 -19.61 4.15 -31.69
CA TYR A 329 -19.71 4.57 -33.09
C TYR A 329 -21.09 5.12 -33.48
N SER A 330 -21.97 5.38 -32.50
CA SER A 330 -23.30 5.93 -32.77
C SER A 330 -23.27 7.44 -33.13
N ASP A 331 -22.27 8.17 -32.65
CA ASP A 331 -22.02 9.58 -32.99
C ASP A 331 -20.50 9.87 -32.94
N PRO A 332 -19.93 10.65 -33.88
CA PRO A 332 -18.50 10.94 -33.95
C PRO A 332 -17.93 11.68 -32.72
N ARG A 333 -18.76 12.31 -31.89
CA ARG A 333 -18.33 13.03 -30.66
C ARG A 333 -18.13 12.10 -29.47
N ILE A 334 -18.85 10.97 -29.42
CA ILE A 334 -18.82 10.02 -28.29
C ILE A 334 -17.41 9.48 -27.99
N PRO A 335 -16.56 9.12 -28.99
CA PRO A 335 -15.22 8.63 -28.69
C PRO A 335 -14.36 9.59 -27.87
N LYS A 336 -14.54 10.91 -28.04
CA LYS A 336 -13.86 11.93 -27.26
C LYS A 336 -14.46 12.08 -25.86
N LEU A 337 -15.79 12.12 -25.76
CA LEU A 337 -16.49 12.13 -24.46
C LEU A 337 -16.18 10.87 -23.63
N ALA A 338 -15.96 9.73 -24.28
CA ALA A 338 -15.51 8.51 -23.63
C ALA A 338 -14.08 8.60 -23.11
N GLU A 339 -13.20 9.37 -23.75
CA GLU A 339 -11.87 9.69 -23.20
C GLU A 339 -11.99 10.53 -21.95
N ASP A 340 -12.80 11.59 -22.00
CA ASP A 340 -13.00 12.49 -20.88
C ASP A 340 -13.62 11.74 -19.67
N MET A 341 -14.64 10.92 -19.91
CA MET A 341 -15.27 10.14 -18.85
C MET A 341 -14.36 9.03 -18.28
N ALA A 342 -13.55 8.38 -19.12
CA ALA A 342 -12.56 7.41 -18.64
C ALA A 342 -11.49 8.08 -17.78
N ALA A 343 -11.10 9.32 -18.10
CA ALA A 343 -10.16 10.10 -17.30
C ALA A 343 -10.73 10.41 -15.91
N GLU A 344 -12.03 10.66 -15.77
CA GLU A 344 -12.67 10.86 -14.46
C GLU A 344 -12.64 9.61 -13.56
N CYS A 345 -12.49 8.42 -14.13
CA CYS A 345 -12.34 7.18 -13.35
C CYS A 345 -10.92 6.98 -12.78
N LYS A 346 -9.98 7.87 -13.10
CA LYS A 346 -8.60 7.91 -12.57
C LYS A 346 -7.85 6.57 -12.65
N GLY A 347 -8.08 5.81 -13.73
CA GLY A 347 -7.42 4.52 -13.95
C GLY A 347 -7.88 3.37 -13.05
N LEU A 348 -8.89 3.57 -12.18
CA LEU A 348 -9.40 2.52 -11.30
C LEU A 348 -10.31 1.55 -12.08
N PRO A 349 -9.94 0.25 -12.23
CA PRO A 349 -10.73 -0.70 -13.03
C PRO A 349 -12.19 -0.84 -12.60
N LEU A 350 -12.46 -0.86 -11.29
CA LEU A 350 -13.84 -0.98 -10.80
C LEU A 350 -14.69 0.23 -11.18
N ALA A 351 -14.14 1.44 -11.14
CA ALA A 351 -14.82 2.65 -11.59
C ALA A 351 -15.08 2.61 -13.11
N LEU A 352 -14.04 2.32 -13.91
CA LEU A 352 -14.14 2.23 -15.37
C LEU A 352 -15.20 1.23 -15.82
N VAL A 353 -15.28 0.07 -15.16
CA VAL A 353 -16.28 -0.95 -15.49
C VAL A 353 -17.69 -0.52 -15.10
N THR A 354 -17.84 0.15 -13.96
CA THR A 354 -19.14 0.62 -13.45
C THR A 354 -19.69 1.72 -14.33
N VAL A 355 -18.91 2.78 -14.55
CA VAL A 355 -19.29 3.93 -15.38
C VAL A 355 -19.45 3.50 -16.84
N GLY A 356 -18.53 2.70 -17.40
CA GLY A 356 -18.65 2.23 -18.78
C GLY A 356 -19.90 1.40 -19.04
N ARG A 357 -20.36 0.60 -18.07
CA ARG A 357 -21.63 -0.13 -18.16
C ARG A 357 -22.85 0.79 -18.07
N ALA A 358 -22.81 1.83 -17.24
CA ALA A 358 -23.88 2.83 -17.16
C ALA A 358 -24.05 3.57 -18.49
N MET A 359 -22.95 3.80 -19.22
CA MET A 359 -22.97 4.47 -20.52
C MET A 359 -23.28 3.56 -21.71
N ALA A 360 -23.28 2.24 -21.54
CA ALA A 360 -23.33 1.29 -22.66
C ALA A 360 -24.59 1.41 -23.55
N SER A 361 -25.67 2.04 -23.06
CA SER A 361 -26.92 2.24 -23.81
C SER A 361 -27.19 3.68 -24.24
N ARG A 362 -26.34 4.64 -23.85
CA ARG A 362 -26.54 6.08 -24.11
C ARG A 362 -25.90 6.48 -25.43
N LYS A 363 -26.72 6.72 -26.44
CA LYS A 363 -26.26 7.05 -27.80
C LYS A 363 -26.30 8.54 -28.13
N ASP A 364 -26.89 9.36 -27.27
CA ASP A 364 -26.95 10.81 -27.45
C ASP A 364 -25.73 11.47 -26.79
N PRO A 365 -24.88 12.22 -27.50
CA PRO A 365 -23.75 12.94 -26.91
C PRO A 365 -24.12 13.93 -25.81
N GLU A 366 -25.35 14.48 -25.79
CA GLU A 366 -25.77 15.37 -24.71
C GLU A 366 -25.98 14.62 -23.39
N ASP A 367 -26.44 13.36 -23.44
CA ASP A 367 -26.46 12.48 -22.27
C ASP A 367 -25.05 12.31 -21.70
N TRP A 368 -24.06 12.11 -22.57
CA TRP A 368 -22.67 11.94 -22.15
C TRP A 368 -22.12 13.18 -21.46
N LYS A 369 -22.37 14.38 -22.00
CA LYS A 369 -21.95 15.63 -21.35
C LYS A 369 -22.62 15.81 -19.98
N SER A 370 -23.93 15.55 -19.90
CA SER A 370 -24.68 15.64 -18.64
C SER A 370 -24.15 14.65 -17.60
N GLU A 371 -23.83 13.42 -18.01
CA GLU A 371 -23.30 12.39 -17.11
C GLU A 371 -21.85 12.66 -16.70
N ILE A 372 -21.02 13.24 -17.57
CA ILE A 372 -19.68 13.73 -17.21
C ILE A 372 -19.80 14.84 -16.15
N ALA A 373 -20.71 15.80 -16.35
CA ALA A 373 -20.95 16.86 -15.38
C ALA A 373 -21.44 16.30 -14.03
N ALA A 374 -22.38 15.36 -14.06
CA ALA A 374 -22.87 14.67 -12.86
C ALA A 374 -21.74 13.92 -12.14
N LEU A 375 -20.90 13.18 -12.87
CA LEU A 375 -19.78 12.44 -12.31
C LEU A 375 -18.73 13.37 -11.68
N ARG A 376 -18.47 14.53 -12.27
CA ARG A 376 -17.56 15.55 -11.72
C ARG A 376 -18.13 16.23 -10.47
N ASN A 377 -19.43 16.50 -10.45
CA ASN A 377 -20.07 17.28 -9.40
C ASN A 377 -20.46 16.45 -8.17
N ALA A 378 -20.98 15.24 -8.38
CA ALA A 378 -21.40 14.35 -7.32
C ALA A 378 -21.08 12.89 -7.70
N PRO A 379 -19.80 12.47 -7.66
CA PRO A 379 -19.41 11.11 -8.01
C PRO A 379 -20.18 10.03 -7.24
N SER A 380 -20.57 10.31 -6.00
CA SER A 380 -21.35 9.41 -5.14
C SER A 380 -22.80 9.23 -5.59
N GLU A 381 -23.38 10.20 -6.33
CA GLU A 381 -24.75 10.14 -6.85
C GLU A 381 -24.82 9.45 -8.22
N PHE A 382 -23.68 9.27 -8.89
CA PHE A 382 -23.62 8.60 -10.18
C PHE A 382 -24.06 7.13 -10.08
N PRO A 383 -24.87 6.60 -11.02
CA PRO A 383 -25.40 5.24 -10.95
C PRO A 383 -24.32 4.16 -10.74
N GLY A 384 -24.42 3.46 -9.61
CA GLY A 384 -23.54 2.34 -9.27
C GLY A 384 -22.22 2.73 -8.59
N MET A 385 -21.91 4.03 -8.43
CA MET A 385 -20.67 4.48 -7.80
C MET A 385 -20.56 4.09 -6.31
N ASP A 386 -21.67 3.86 -5.61
CA ASP A 386 -21.66 3.25 -4.28
C ASP A 386 -20.82 1.96 -4.23
N SER A 387 -20.91 1.13 -5.28
CA SER A 387 -20.16 -0.13 -5.36
C SER A 387 -18.64 0.08 -5.50
N VAL A 388 -18.21 1.27 -5.94
CA VAL A 388 -16.82 1.70 -6.08
C VAL A 388 -16.34 2.37 -4.78
N LEU A 389 -17.14 3.28 -4.23
CA LEU A 389 -16.81 4.06 -3.03
C LEU A 389 -16.84 3.22 -1.75
N LEU A 390 -17.75 2.24 -1.63
CA LEU A 390 -17.82 1.37 -0.45
C LEU A 390 -16.51 0.59 -0.20
N PRO A 391 -15.88 -0.04 -1.20
CA PRO A 391 -14.54 -0.61 -1.05
C PRO A 391 -13.46 0.39 -0.61
N LEU A 392 -13.49 1.64 -1.07
CA LEU A 392 -12.51 2.67 -0.69
C LEU A 392 -12.75 3.14 0.74
N LYS A 393 -14.01 3.44 1.09
CA LYS A 393 -14.44 3.85 2.43
C LYS A 393 -14.07 2.83 3.50
N PHE A 394 -14.15 1.54 3.18
CA PHE A 394 -13.80 0.50 4.14
C PHE A 394 -12.34 0.56 4.61
N SER A 395 -11.39 0.95 3.75
CA SER A 395 -9.99 1.16 4.16
C SER A 395 -9.86 2.32 5.15
N PHE A 396 -10.64 3.39 4.97
CA PHE A 396 -10.72 4.51 5.89
C PHE A 396 -11.36 4.13 7.25
N GLU A 397 -12.45 3.36 7.23
CA GLU A 397 -13.13 2.92 8.47
C GLU A 397 -12.22 2.11 9.39
N LYS A 398 -11.30 1.34 8.80
CA LYS A 398 -10.31 0.49 9.47
C LYS A 398 -9.11 1.24 10.03
N LEU A 399 -8.99 2.55 9.81
CA LEU A 399 -7.95 3.34 10.48
C LEU A 399 -8.13 3.26 12.01
N PRO A 400 -7.04 3.03 12.77
CA PRO A 400 -7.11 2.60 14.16
C PRO A 400 -7.57 3.68 15.15
N ASN A 401 -7.41 4.96 14.83
CA ASN A 401 -7.75 6.06 15.73
C ASN A 401 -8.36 7.26 15.00
N ALA A 402 -8.93 8.18 15.78
CA ALA A 402 -9.57 9.39 15.27
C ALA A 402 -8.58 10.35 14.62
N THR A 403 -7.35 10.46 15.15
CA THR A 403 -6.29 11.33 14.60
C THR A 403 -5.96 10.97 13.14
N LEU A 404 -5.71 9.69 12.85
CA LEU A 404 -5.48 9.20 11.48
C LEU A 404 -6.65 9.50 10.55
N LYS A 405 -7.88 9.38 11.05
CA LYS A 405 -9.09 9.69 10.28
C LYS A 405 -9.19 11.19 9.98
N SER A 406 -8.97 12.05 10.97
CA SER A 406 -8.97 13.51 10.80
C SER A 406 -7.87 13.97 9.85
N CYS A 407 -6.64 13.48 10.02
CA CYS A 407 -5.51 13.78 9.14
C CYS A 407 -5.76 13.33 7.70
N PHE A 408 -6.35 12.13 7.51
CA PHE A 408 -6.74 11.65 6.19
C PHE A 408 -7.80 12.53 5.53
N LEU A 409 -8.89 12.85 6.26
CA LEU A 409 -9.96 13.70 5.73
C LEU A 409 -9.44 15.10 5.39
N TYR A 410 -8.48 15.62 6.15
CA TYR A 410 -7.88 16.92 5.89
C TYR A 410 -7.15 16.98 4.53
N CYS A 411 -6.56 15.86 4.08
CA CYS A 411 -5.88 15.80 2.79
C CYS A 411 -6.80 16.06 1.58
N CYS A 412 -8.13 15.96 1.74
CA CYS A 412 -9.04 16.27 0.63
C CYS A 412 -9.02 17.75 0.21
N LEU A 413 -8.51 18.64 1.07
CA LEU A 413 -8.37 20.07 0.79
C LEU A 413 -7.40 20.37 -0.35
N PHE A 414 -6.49 19.44 -0.67
CA PHE A 414 -5.57 19.58 -1.80
C PHE A 414 -6.23 19.07 -3.08
N PRO A 415 -5.98 19.69 -4.25
CA PRO A 415 -6.59 19.24 -5.50
C PRO A 415 -6.11 17.86 -5.96
N ASP A 416 -6.86 17.28 -6.89
CA ASP A 416 -6.56 15.96 -7.45
C ASP A 416 -5.16 15.92 -8.09
N GLY A 417 -4.39 14.89 -7.76
CA GLY A 417 -3.01 14.71 -8.23
C GLY A 417 -1.97 15.67 -7.65
N TYR A 418 -2.36 16.63 -6.78
CA TYR A 418 -1.45 17.61 -6.21
C TYR A 418 -0.34 16.94 -5.38
N ASN A 419 0.91 17.35 -5.64
CA ASN A 419 2.09 16.83 -4.97
C ASN A 419 2.29 17.55 -3.62
N ILE A 420 1.75 16.98 -2.54
CA ILE A 420 1.71 17.61 -1.21
C ILE A 420 3.05 17.42 -0.51
N SER A 421 3.68 18.51 -0.05
CA SER A 421 4.87 18.42 0.79
C SER A 421 4.51 17.82 2.14
N LYS A 422 5.28 16.83 2.60
CA LYS A 422 5.07 16.21 3.92
C LYS A 422 5.24 17.22 5.06
N GLU A 423 6.25 18.10 4.96
CA GLU A 423 6.50 19.15 5.97
C GLU A 423 5.29 20.09 6.08
N GLU A 424 4.77 20.56 4.94
CA GLU A 424 3.58 21.42 4.90
C GLU A 424 2.34 20.74 5.50
N LEU A 425 2.09 19.49 5.11
CA LEU A 425 0.93 18.73 5.58
C LEU A 425 0.97 18.51 7.10
N ILE A 426 2.16 18.20 7.64
CA ILE A 426 2.36 18.03 9.08
C ILE A 426 2.12 19.35 9.83
N GLU A 427 2.61 20.47 9.30
CA GLU A 427 2.37 21.79 9.92
C GLU A 427 0.88 22.15 9.93
N TYR A 428 0.15 21.84 8.86
CA TYR A 428 -1.30 22.03 8.84
C TYR A 428 -2.01 21.19 9.91
N TRP A 429 -1.62 19.92 10.08
CA TRP A 429 -2.20 19.08 11.13
C TRP A 429 -1.85 19.56 12.54
N ARG A 430 -0.67 20.15 12.76
CA ARG A 430 -0.31 20.79 14.04
C ARG A 430 -1.16 22.03 14.29
N ALA A 431 -1.31 22.90 13.29
CA ALA A 431 -2.13 24.10 13.40
C ALA A 431 -3.63 23.79 13.61
N GLU A 432 -4.11 22.66 13.08
CA GLU A 432 -5.45 22.10 13.35
C GLU A 432 -5.55 21.37 14.71
N ARG A 433 -4.43 21.21 15.42
CA ARG A 433 -4.32 20.48 16.70
C ARG A 433 -4.75 19.01 16.61
N PHE A 434 -4.45 18.37 15.48
CA PHE A 434 -4.63 16.92 15.33
C PHE A 434 -3.46 16.14 15.94
N LEU A 435 -2.27 16.73 15.91
CA LEU A 435 -1.04 16.14 16.43
C LEU A 435 -0.72 16.69 17.81
N ASP A 436 -0.16 15.85 18.67
CA ASP A 436 0.51 16.31 19.88
C ASP A 436 1.88 16.94 19.51
N GLU A 437 2.59 17.55 20.47
CA GLU A 437 3.80 18.37 20.24
C GLU A 437 5.00 17.65 19.56
N TYR A 438 4.88 16.37 19.18
CA TYR A 438 5.98 15.54 18.69
C TYR A 438 5.97 15.35 17.16
N GLU A 439 7.01 15.86 16.48
CA GLU A 439 7.18 15.78 15.02
C GLU A 439 7.15 14.36 14.44
N HIS A 440 7.63 13.37 15.19
CA HIS A 440 7.63 11.97 14.77
C HIS A 440 6.22 11.38 14.58
N GLU A 441 5.20 11.99 15.18
CA GLU A 441 3.81 11.59 15.03
C GLU A 441 3.28 11.85 13.61
N GLY A 442 3.64 12.99 13.01
CA GLY A 442 3.22 13.36 11.66
C GLY A 442 3.73 12.39 10.59
N GLU A 443 5.03 12.08 10.60
CA GLU A 443 5.61 11.13 9.64
C GLU A 443 5.11 9.70 9.88
N TYR A 444 4.80 9.34 11.13
CA TYR A 444 4.13 8.07 11.46
C TYR A 444 2.73 7.99 10.83
N ILE A 445 1.95 9.06 10.93
CA ILE A 445 0.61 9.13 10.33
C ILE A 445 0.69 9.01 8.81
N ILE A 446 1.58 9.75 8.15
CA ILE A 446 1.79 9.66 6.71
C ILE A 446 2.14 8.24 6.30
N ARG A 447 3.09 7.60 6.99
CA ARG A 447 3.49 6.21 6.71
C ARG A 447 2.32 5.24 6.90
N SER A 448 1.50 5.44 7.92
CA SER A 448 0.32 4.61 8.21
C SER A 448 -0.73 4.75 7.11
N LEU A 449 -1.01 5.97 6.64
CA LEU A 449 -1.93 6.22 5.53
C LEU A 449 -1.41 5.63 4.20
N LYS A 450 -0.10 5.69 3.94
CA LYS A 450 0.53 5.03 2.78
C LYS A 450 0.37 3.51 2.83
N ARG A 451 0.64 2.91 3.99
CA ARG A 451 0.47 1.46 4.20
C ARG A 451 -0.99 1.01 4.10
N ALA A 452 -1.94 1.89 4.41
CA ALA A 452 -3.37 1.67 4.17
C ALA A 452 -3.79 1.88 2.70
N CYS A 453 -2.86 2.25 1.82
CA CYS A 453 -3.09 2.66 0.44
C CYS A 453 -4.11 3.80 0.31
N LEU A 454 -4.17 4.69 1.30
CA LEU A 454 -5.00 5.91 1.28
C LEU A 454 -4.22 7.13 0.80
N LEU A 455 -2.89 7.09 0.92
CA LEU A 455 -1.96 8.03 0.31
C LEU A 455 -0.93 7.28 -0.53
N GLU A 456 -0.38 7.95 -1.53
CA GLU A 456 0.64 7.46 -2.44
C GLU A 456 1.92 8.29 -2.29
N SER A 457 3.04 7.74 -2.76
CA SER A 457 4.29 8.52 -2.88
C SER A 457 4.11 9.60 -3.95
N GLY A 458 4.62 10.80 -3.68
CA GLY A 458 4.68 11.89 -4.66
C GLY A 458 5.86 11.74 -5.63
N GLU A 459 6.29 12.86 -6.21
CA GLU A 459 7.44 12.91 -7.14
C GLU A 459 8.77 12.55 -6.48
N SER A 460 8.90 12.77 -5.17
CA SER A 460 10.06 12.39 -4.37
C SER A 460 9.62 11.87 -3.00
N GLU A 461 10.56 11.40 -2.18
CA GLU A 461 10.28 10.90 -0.83
C GLU A 461 9.71 11.98 0.11
N GLU A 462 9.90 13.26 -0.21
CA GLU A 462 9.42 14.40 0.59
C GLU A 462 7.96 14.77 0.27
N PHE A 463 7.36 14.11 -0.72
CA PHE A 463 6.00 14.40 -1.16
C PHE A 463 5.08 13.18 -1.08
N VAL A 464 3.80 13.46 -0.92
CA VAL A 464 2.70 12.49 -0.97
C VAL A 464 1.58 12.98 -1.86
N ARG A 465 0.78 12.04 -2.35
CA ARG A 465 -0.40 12.32 -3.18
C ARG A 465 -1.61 11.55 -2.67
N MET A 466 -2.79 12.07 -2.97
CA MET A 466 -4.05 11.35 -2.76
C MET A 466 -4.68 11.03 -4.11
N HIS A 467 -5.03 9.77 -4.33
CA HIS A 467 -5.71 9.34 -5.55
C HIS A 467 -7.09 10.01 -5.66
N GLY A 468 -7.47 10.52 -6.84
CA GLY A 468 -8.69 11.31 -7.06
C GLY A 468 -9.97 10.69 -6.47
N LEU A 469 -10.29 9.42 -6.76
CA LEU A 469 -11.48 8.76 -6.18
C LEU A 469 -11.42 8.57 -4.65
N ILE A 470 -10.22 8.50 -4.05
CA ILE A 470 -10.06 8.45 -2.59
C ILE A 470 -10.31 9.85 -2.02
N ARG A 471 -9.83 10.89 -2.70
CA ARG A 471 -10.09 12.29 -2.37
C ARG A 471 -11.59 12.62 -2.44
N ASP A 472 -12.29 12.18 -3.48
CA ASP A 472 -13.73 12.41 -3.63
C ASP A 472 -14.52 11.72 -2.50
N MET A 473 -14.13 10.48 -2.16
CA MET A 473 -14.68 9.77 -1.00
C MET A 473 -14.41 10.53 0.31
N ALA A 474 -13.18 10.98 0.54
CA ALA A 474 -12.80 11.73 1.74
C ALA A 474 -13.57 13.05 1.85
N TRP A 475 -13.69 13.80 0.75
CA TRP A 475 -14.48 15.02 0.69
C TRP A 475 -15.95 14.74 1.01
N TRP A 476 -16.53 13.66 0.48
CA TRP A 476 -17.92 13.31 0.76
C TRP A 476 -18.18 13.04 2.25
N GLU A 477 -17.23 12.42 2.96
CA GLU A 477 -17.31 12.17 4.41
C GLU A 477 -17.25 13.47 5.24
N CYS A 478 -16.75 14.58 4.68
CA CYS A 478 -16.62 15.86 5.38
C CYS A 478 -17.27 17.06 4.65
N LYS A 479 -18.17 16.79 3.69
CA LYS A 479 -18.75 17.79 2.76
C LYS A 479 -19.50 18.94 3.44
N ASP A 480 -20.02 18.71 4.64
CA ASP A 480 -20.75 19.72 5.41
C ASP A 480 -19.83 20.71 6.14
N LYS A 481 -18.54 20.36 6.27
CA LYS A 481 -17.51 21.14 6.98
C LYS A 481 -16.42 21.69 6.07
N VAL A 482 -16.33 21.21 4.84
CA VAL A 482 -15.26 21.51 3.90
C VAL A 482 -15.80 22.11 2.62
N ALA A 483 -15.23 23.22 2.19
CA ALA A 483 -15.48 23.83 0.89
C ALA A 483 -14.17 23.92 0.09
N ILE A 484 -14.23 23.58 -1.21
CA ILE A 484 -13.09 23.56 -2.11
C ILE A 484 -13.50 24.27 -3.40
N PHE A 485 -12.70 25.23 -3.86
CA PHE A 485 -12.89 25.96 -5.12
C PHE A 485 -11.65 25.86 -6.00
N ILE A 486 -11.84 25.47 -7.26
CA ILE A 486 -10.78 25.32 -8.25
C ILE A 486 -11.25 25.98 -9.55
N LYS A 487 -10.55 27.02 -10.03
CA LYS A 487 -11.01 27.88 -11.14
C LYS A 487 -11.31 27.12 -12.45
N ARG A 488 -10.66 25.97 -12.71
CA ARG A 488 -10.94 25.15 -13.91
C ARG A 488 -12.41 24.74 -14.04
N ASP A 489 -13.16 24.71 -12.93
CA ASP A 489 -14.56 24.27 -12.90
C ASP A 489 -15.56 25.45 -12.93
N ALA A 490 -15.09 26.69 -13.08
CA ALA A 490 -15.94 27.89 -12.97
C ALA A 490 -17.06 27.97 -14.03
N GLU A 491 -16.90 27.33 -15.20
CA GLU A 491 -17.97 27.25 -16.21
C GLU A 491 -19.08 26.23 -15.86
N SER A 492 -18.84 25.33 -14.89
CA SER A 492 -19.85 24.38 -14.37
C SER A 492 -20.35 24.71 -12.95
N ASP A 493 -19.78 25.72 -12.30
CA ASP A 493 -20.02 26.06 -10.90
C ASP A 493 -21.12 27.12 -10.69
N GLU A 494 -21.75 27.64 -11.74
CA GLU A 494 -22.93 28.52 -11.60
C GLU A 494 -24.07 27.83 -10.81
N GLU A 495 -24.09 26.49 -10.72
CA GLU A 495 -25.02 25.71 -9.87
C GLU A 495 -24.44 25.28 -8.50
N ARG A 496 -23.16 25.57 -8.18
CA ARG A 496 -22.64 25.41 -6.79
C ARG A 496 -23.08 26.56 -5.87
N GLY A 497 -23.76 27.57 -6.42
CA GLY A 497 -24.31 28.73 -5.73
C GLY A 497 -25.46 28.37 -4.78
N LEU A 498 -25.35 28.87 -3.54
CA LEU A 498 -26.30 28.76 -2.41
C LEU A 498 -26.13 27.55 -1.47
N ARG A 499 -24.89 27.14 -1.19
CA ARG A 499 -24.62 26.41 0.06
C ARG A 499 -24.69 27.38 1.24
N ILE A 500 -25.34 26.97 2.32
CA ILE A 500 -25.32 27.69 3.60
C ILE A 500 -23.89 27.59 4.16
N TRP A 501 -23.08 28.62 3.90
CA TRP A 501 -21.68 28.72 4.30
C TRP A 501 -21.43 28.72 5.81
N ASN A 502 -22.49 28.86 6.61
CA ASN A 502 -22.42 28.92 8.06
C ASN A 502 -21.80 27.65 8.70
N GLY A 503 -21.85 26.50 8.03
CA GLY A 503 -21.28 25.23 8.53
C GLY A 503 -19.81 24.99 8.18
N VAL A 504 -19.23 25.78 7.28
CA VAL A 504 -17.89 25.52 6.74
C VAL A 504 -16.82 25.84 7.79
N GLU A 505 -16.00 24.84 8.11
CA GLU A 505 -14.85 24.93 9.02
C GLU A 505 -13.53 25.10 8.26
N ARG A 506 -13.44 24.59 7.01
CA ARG A 506 -12.21 24.60 6.21
C ARG A 506 -12.50 24.97 4.77
N LEU A 507 -11.73 25.91 4.23
CA LEU A 507 -11.86 26.42 2.88
C LEU A 507 -10.52 26.27 2.14
N SER A 508 -10.60 25.81 0.90
CA SER A 508 -9.44 25.65 0.03
C SER A 508 -9.71 26.29 -1.33
N LEU A 509 -8.89 27.26 -1.72
CA LEU A 509 -8.98 28.02 -2.97
C LEU A 509 -7.71 27.78 -3.80
N TRP A 510 -7.88 27.26 -5.01
CA TRP A 510 -6.78 26.94 -5.91
C TRP A 510 -7.02 27.49 -7.31
N ASP A 511 -5.95 27.97 -7.94
CA ASP A 511 -5.92 28.32 -9.36
C ASP A 511 -4.63 27.78 -9.99
N TYR A 512 -4.77 27.08 -11.12
CA TYR A 512 -3.67 26.42 -11.82
C TYR A 512 -3.35 27.06 -13.17
N SER A 513 -4.10 28.08 -13.60
CA SER A 513 -3.86 28.70 -14.90
C SER A 513 -2.68 29.68 -14.80
N ILE A 514 -1.50 29.21 -15.21
CA ILE A 514 -0.36 30.08 -15.54
C ILE A 514 -0.43 30.49 -17.02
N ASP A 515 -1.13 29.72 -17.87
CA ASP A 515 -1.19 29.94 -19.32
C ASP A 515 -2.20 31.03 -19.74
N ASP A 516 -3.20 31.38 -18.92
CA ASP A 516 -4.17 32.46 -19.23
C ASP A 516 -3.66 33.88 -18.96
N VAL A 517 -2.37 34.06 -18.66
CA VAL A 517 -1.76 35.40 -18.45
C VAL A 517 -1.97 36.34 -19.65
N LEU A 518 -2.30 35.80 -20.83
CA LEU A 518 -2.43 36.59 -22.06
C LEU A 518 -3.87 36.90 -22.51
N ILE A 519 -4.91 36.20 -22.01
CA ILE A 519 -6.28 36.38 -22.55
C ILE A 519 -7.33 36.07 -21.47
N ASN A 520 -7.76 37.07 -20.68
CA ASN A 520 -9.17 37.39 -20.39
C ASN A 520 -9.41 38.17 -19.09
N SER A 521 -10.30 39.14 -19.22
CA SER A 521 -10.85 40.10 -18.26
C SER A 521 -11.82 39.48 -17.23
N SER A 522 -11.64 38.21 -16.84
CA SER A 522 -12.55 37.56 -15.89
C SER A 522 -12.16 37.89 -14.45
N PRO A 523 -13.13 38.13 -13.53
CA PRO A 523 -12.85 38.41 -12.13
C PRO A 523 -11.94 37.36 -11.51
N SER A 524 -11.09 37.75 -10.56
CA SER A 524 -10.33 36.78 -9.77
C SER A 524 -11.30 35.86 -9.02
N CYS A 525 -10.95 34.60 -8.76
CA CYS A 525 -11.80 33.67 -7.99
C CYS A 525 -12.27 34.25 -6.65
N ILE A 526 -11.44 35.14 -6.08
CA ILE A 526 -11.72 35.84 -4.83
C ILE A 526 -12.80 36.91 -5.00
N GLU A 527 -12.85 37.64 -6.11
CA GLU A 527 -13.91 38.64 -6.36
C GLU A 527 -15.28 37.95 -6.44
N HIS A 528 -15.39 36.87 -7.23
CA HIS A 528 -16.62 36.09 -7.32
C HIS A 528 -17.00 35.41 -6.00
N PHE A 529 -16.01 34.94 -5.23
CA PHE A 529 -16.23 34.40 -3.88
C PHE A 529 -16.79 35.48 -2.93
N CYS A 530 -16.25 36.70 -2.99
CA CYS A 530 -16.67 37.80 -2.12
C CYS A 530 -18.06 38.35 -2.45
N GLU A 531 -18.50 38.26 -3.70
CA GLU A 531 -19.89 38.62 -4.09
C GLU A 531 -20.94 37.72 -3.43
N ASN A 532 -20.57 36.48 -3.07
CA ASN A 532 -21.51 35.43 -2.65
C ASN A 532 -21.42 35.08 -1.15
N VAL A 533 -20.51 35.69 -0.39
CA VAL A 533 -20.27 35.34 1.03
C VAL A 533 -20.49 36.54 1.94
N THR A 534 -21.44 36.41 2.87
CA THR A 534 -21.77 37.49 3.83
C THR A 534 -21.09 37.31 5.19
N GLN A 535 -20.88 36.08 5.68
CA GLN A 535 -20.11 35.73 6.89
C GLN A 535 -19.63 34.27 6.85
N LEU A 536 -18.50 33.99 7.50
CA LEU A 536 -17.92 32.65 7.71
C LEU A 536 -17.50 32.45 9.17
N PRO A 537 -18.46 32.42 10.11
CA PRO A 537 -18.18 32.50 11.54
C PRO A 537 -17.48 31.26 12.11
N ASN A 538 -17.57 30.12 11.43
CA ASN A 538 -16.97 28.84 11.86
C ASN A 538 -15.68 28.49 11.12
N LEU A 539 -15.23 29.32 10.18
CA LEU A 539 -14.05 29.04 9.38
C LEU A 539 -12.79 29.10 10.24
N ARG A 540 -12.08 27.99 10.32
CA ARG A 540 -10.82 27.84 11.06
C ARG A 540 -9.61 27.81 10.14
N THR A 541 -9.77 27.22 8.95
CA THR A 541 -8.67 27.03 8.01
C THR A 541 -9.03 27.61 6.66
N MET A 542 -8.15 28.44 6.12
CA MET A 542 -8.21 28.91 4.75
C MET A 542 -6.87 28.69 4.07
N ILE A 543 -6.87 27.82 3.07
CA ILE A 543 -5.75 27.63 2.13
C ILE A 543 -6.12 28.37 0.85
N CYS A 544 -5.32 29.35 0.45
CA CYS A 544 -5.54 30.15 -0.74
C CYS A 544 -4.24 30.23 -1.54
N LYS A 545 -4.11 29.34 -2.53
CA LYS A 545 -2.95 29.29 -3.43
C LYS A 545 -3.41 29.67 -4.83
N VAL A 546 -3.50 30.98 -5.06
CA VAL A 546 -4.03 31.56 -6.29
C VAL A 546 -2.94 32.43 -6.91
N PRO A 547 -2.16 31.91 -7.88
CA PRO A 547 -1.06 32.61 -8.52
C PRO A 547 -1.41 34.03 -9.01
N MET A 548 -2.63 34.20 -9.51
CA MET A 548 -3.13 35.45 -10.10
C MET A 548 -3.72 36.43 -9.07
N LEU A 549 -3.75 36.09 -7.79
CA LEU A 549 -4.27 36.97 -6.74
C LEU A 549 -3.35 38.18 -6.57
N THR A 550 -3.88 39.39 -6.75
CA THR A 550 -3.11 40.64 -6.63
C THR A 550 -3.36 41.36 -5.29
N THR A 551 -4.62 41.39 -4.84
CA THR A 551 -5.07 42.07 -3.62
C THR A 551 -6.32 41.37 -3.04
N PHE A 552 -6.62 41.61 -1.77
CA PHE A 552 -7.89 41.21 -1.16
C PHE A 552 -8.87 42.39 -1.15
N PRO A 553 -10.18 42.15 -1.34
CA PRO A 553 -11.18 43.19 -1.23
C PRO A 553 -11.31 43.70 0.21
N ALA A 554 -11.69 44.97 0.35
CA ALA A 554 -11.90 45.59 1.64
C ALA A 554 -12.97 44.82 2.45
N GLY A 555 -12.71 44.63 3.75
CA GLY A 555 -13.65 43.91 4.62
C GLY A 555 -13.62 42.38 4.52
N PHE A 556 -12.71 41.78 3.75
CA PHE A 556 -12.59 40.33 3.58
C PHE A 556 -12.29 39.55 4.88
N PHE A 557 -11.17 39.83 5.56
CA PHE A 557 -10.78 39.13 6.79
C PHE A 557 -11.76 39.28 7.98
N PRO A 558 -12.47 40.41 8.17
CA PRO A 558 -13.54 40.52 9.16
C PRO A 558 -14.64 39.45 9.05
N LEU A 559 -14.86 38.87 7.87
CA LEU A 559 -15.89 37.84 7.65
C LEU A 559 -15.56 36.51 8.35
N MET A 560 -14.30 36.28 8.73
CA MET A 560 -13.76 35.00 9.19
C MET A 560 -12.99 35.16 10.52
N SER A 561 -13.59 35.78 11.53
CA SER A 561 -12.94 36.07 12.82
C SER A 561 -12.50 34.84 13.63
N ALA A 562 -13.00 33.64 13.29
CA ALA A 562 -12.62 32.38 13.92
C ALA A 562 -11.38 31.71 13.29
N LEU A 563 -10.79 32.33 12.26
CA LEU A 563 -9.68 31.74 11.52
C LEU A 563 -8.46 31.52 12.41
N THR A 564 -7.92 30.29 12.38
CA THR A 564 -6.73 29.85 13.11
C THR A 564 -5.56 29.56 12.16
N LEU A 565 -5.84 29.16 10.93
CA LEU A 565 -4.84 28.83 9.91
C LEU A 565 -5.13 29.61 8.61
N LEU A 566 -4.16 30.43 8.21
CA LEU A 566 -4.17 31.14 6.94
C LEU A 566 -2.91 30.81 6.14
N ASP A 567 -3.09 30.13 5.01
CA ASP A 567 -2.04 29.90 4.03
C ASP A 567 -2.35 30.64 2.73
N LEU A 568 -1.51 31.60 2.38
CA LEU A 568 -1.55 32.40 1.16
C LEU A 568 -0.40 32.07 0.20
N SER A 569 0.33 30.97 0.47
CA SER A 569 1.56 30.67 -0.24
C SER A 569 1.32 30.42 -1.74
N ASN A 570 2.34 30.67 -2.56
CA ASN A 570 2.28 30.54 -4.02
C ASN A 570 1.23 31.45 -4.68
N SER A 571 0.81 32.52 -3.99
CA SER A 571 0.03 33.62 -4.58
C SER A 571 1.00 34.68 -5.13
N PHE A 572 1.73 34.32 -6.19
CA PHE A 572 2.95 35.03 -6.64
C PHE A 572 2.74 36.51 -6.97
N LEU A 573 1.52 36.94 -7.34
CA LEU A 573 1.20 38.33 -7.65
C LEU A 573 0.70 39.16 -6.47
N LEU A 574 0.49 38.57 -5.29
CA LEU A 574 -0.03 39.27 -4.11
C LEU A 574 1.04 40.21 -3.55
N ARG A 575 0.78 41.52 -3.56
CA ARG A 575 1.79 42.56 -3.23
C ARG A 575 1.70 43.13 -1.82
N GLU A 576 0.54 43.02 -1.19
CA GLU A 576 0.29 43.60 0.12
C GLU A 576 -0.69 42.73 0.91
N LEU A 577 -0.53 42.74 2.24
CA LEU A 577 -1.54 42.24 3.17
C LEU A 577 -2.35 43.42 3.69
N PRO A 578 -3.68 43.38 3.63
CA PRO A 578 -4.52 44.47 4.13
C PRO A 578 -4.42 44.58 5.65
N GLN A 579 -4.56 45.80 6.20
CA GLN A 579 -4.46 46.09 7.64
C GLN A 579 -5.47 45.29 8.47
N GLU A 580 -6.59 44.91 7.86
CA GLU A 580 -7.62 44.07 8.48
C GLU A 580 -7.12 42.69 8.90
N ILE A 581 -5.94 42.24 8.45
CA ILE A 581 -5.32 41.01 8.95
C ILE A 581 -5.23 41.00 10.48
N GLY A 582 -4.98 42.15 11.12
CA GLY A 582 -4.93 42.27 12.58
C GLY A 582 -6.27 42.09 13.28
N LYS A 583 -7.37 41.87 12.56
CA LYS A 583 -8.67 41.48 13.13
C LYS A 583 -8.79 39.97 13.33
N LEU A 584 -7.90 39.16 12.74
CA LEU A 584 -7.86 37.71 12.91
C LEU A 584 -7.19 37.33 14.24
N ILE A 585 -7.74 37.79 15.37
CA ILE A 585 -7.14 37.62 16.71
C ILE A 585 -6.97 36.16 17.16
N ASN A 586 -7.58 35.21 16.44
CA ASN A 586 -7.46 33.78 16.68
C ASN A 586 -6.41 33.09 15.81
N LEU A 587 -5.72 33.83 14.94
CA LEU A 587 -4.76 33.24 14.00
C LEU A 587 -3.55 32.68 14.73
N GLU A 588 -3.25 31.41 14.49
CA GLU A 588 -2.13 30.65 15.06
C GLU A 588 -1.08 30.32 13.99
N TYR A 589 -1.48 30.23 12.72
CA TYR A 589 -0.60 29.93 11.59
C TYR A 589 -0.82 30.93 10.45
N LEU A 590 0.25 31.60 10.02
CA LEU A 590 0.27 32.48 8.85
C LEU A 590 1.43 32.11 7.93
N ASN A 591 1.10 31.69 6.71
CA ASN A 591 2.07 31.44 5.65
C ASN A 591 1.79 32.37 4.47
N VAL A 592 2.76 33.19 4.09
CA VAL A 592 2.69 34.09 2.93
C VAL A 592 3.86 33.85 1.98
N SER A 593 4.42 32.65 1.99
CA SER A 593 5.58 32.30 1.18
C SER A 593 5.34 32.35 -0.31
N GLU A 594 6.38 32.65 -1.09
CA GLU A 594 6.31 32.74 -2.56
C GLU A 594 5.22 33.72 -3.02
N THR A 595 5.15 34.88 -2.36
CA THR A 595 4.28 36.01 -2.73
C THR A 595 5.11 37.24 -3.09
N ALA A 596 4.52 38.22 -3.75
CA ALA A 596 5.18 39.49 -4.03
C ALA A 596 5.08 40.52 -2.88
N ILE A 597 4.72 40.09 -1.66
CA ILE A 597 4.54 40.98 -0.51
C ILE A 597 5.84 41.70 -0.18
N THR A 598 5.78 43.03 -0.07
CA THR A 598 6.95 43.90 0.16
C THR A 598 7.11 44.35 1.62
N GLU A 599 6.03 44.39 2.38
CA GLU A 599 6.02 44.75 3.79
C GLU A 599 4.92 44.04 4.57
N LEU A 600 5.15 43.87 5.87
CA LEU A 600 4.15 43.39 6.81
C LEU A 600 3.40 44.59 7.42
N PRO A 601 2.05 44.60 7.42
CA PRO A 601 1.28 45.67 8.05
C PRO A 601 1.52 45.67 9.57
N ALA A 602 1.56 46.87 10.17
CA ALA A 602 1.83 47.05 11.61
C ALA A 602 0.79 46.32 12.48
N GLU A 603 -0.42 46.11 11.96
CA GLU A 603 -1.52 45.42 12.60
C GLU A 603 -1.25 43.94 12.89
N ILE A 604 -0.24 43.31 12.26
CA ILE A 604 0.19 41.94 12.59
C ILE A 604 0.55 41.79 14.08
N GLN A 605 1.02 42.86 14.73
CA GLN A 605 1.30 42.85 16.17
C GLN A 605 0.09 42.51 17.05
N ARG A 606 -1.14 42.57 16.53
CA ARG A 606 -2.38 42.19 17.24
C ARG A 606 -2.64 40.68 17.22
N LEU A 607 -1.90 39.91 16.42
CA LEU A 607 -2.04 38.46 16.29
C LEU A 607 -1.32 37.76 17.45
N GLU A 608 -1.76 38.02 18.68
CA GLU A 608 -1.06 37.56 19.88
C GLU A 608 -0.99 36.02 19.99
N LYS A 609 -1.93 35.29 19.37
CA LYS A 609 -1.93 33.82 19.35
C LYS A 609 -1.06 33.19 18.27
N LEU A 610 -0.39 34.00 17.44
CA LEU A 610 0.37 33.49 16.31
C LEU A 610 1.54 32.64 16.79
N ARG A 611 1.56 31.37 16.39
CA ARG A 611 2.60 30.37 16.70
C ARG A 611 3.55 30.14 15.53
N CYS A 612 3.06 30.23 14.30
CA CYS A 612 3.85 30.02 13.10
C CYS A 612 3.73 31.20 12.13
N LEU A 613 4.86 31.76 11.73
CA LEU A 613 4.96 32.81 10.72
C LEU A 613 5.99 32.43 9.66
N ILE A 614 5.53 32.25 8.42
CA ILE A 614 6.37 31.84 7.28
C ILE A 614 6.34 32.92 6.18
N LEU A 615 7.51 33.46 5.86
CA LEU A 615 7.76 34.61 4.98
C LEU A 615 8.73 34.28 3.83
N ASN A 616 8.95 32.99 3.54
CA ASN A 616 9.97 32.57 2.58
C ASN A 616 9.65 33.01 1.15
N GLY A 617 10.64 33.38 0.35
CA GLY A 617 10.45 33.74 -1.06
C GLY A 617 9.57 34.97 -1.27
N THR A 618 9.45 35.83 -0.25
CA THR A 618 8.72 37.10 -0.34
C THR A 618 9.64 38.21 -0.85
N LYS A 619 9.05 39.37 -1.17
CA LYS A 619 9.79 40.60 -1.50
C LYS A 619 9.94 41.51 -0.27
N ILE A 620 9.76 40.96 0.93
CA ILE A 620 9.83 41.73 2.17
C ILE A 620 11.25 42.27 2.33
N TRP A 621 11.33 43.59 2.33
CA TRP A 621 12.60 44.31 2.39
C TRP A 621 12.90 44.89 3.77
N LYS A 622 11.87 45.03 4.62
CA LYS A 622 11.99 45.54 5.97
C LYS A 622 10.91 44.95 6.86
N ILE A 623 11.32 44.46 8.03
CA ILE A 623 10.43 44.17 9.15
C ILE A 623 10.54 45.35 10.13
N GLN A 624 9.40 45.94 10.51
CA GLN A 624 9.39 47.08 11.42
C GLN A 624 9.89 46.67 12.81
N ARG A 625 10.76 47.49 13.41
CA ARG A 625 11.33 47.21 14.74
C ARG A 625 10.22 47.15 15.79
N GLY A 626 10.26 46.11 16.62
CA GLY A 626 9.31 45.82 17.68
C GLY A 626 8.11 44.99 17.23
N LEU A 627 7.90 44.77 15.92
CA LEU A 627 6.74 44.04 15.42
C LEU A 627 6.78 42.57 15.83
N ILE A 628 7.92 41.90 15.65
CA ILE A 628 8.07 40.47 15.97
C ILE A 628 8.08 40.27 17.47
N SER A 629 8.69 41.18 18.22
CA SER A 629 8.69 41.13 19.70
C SER A 629 7.30 41.16 20.35
N ARG A 630 6.23 41.52 19.63
CA ARG A 630 4.85 41.48 20.13
C ARG A 630 4.20 40.09 20.02
N LEU A 631 4.73 39.22 19.16
CA LEU A 631 4.22 37.88 18.90
C LEU A 631 4.76 36.89 19.93
N GLN A 632 4.39 37.07 21.20
CA GLN A 632 5.00 36.38 22.34
C GLN A 632 4.88 34.85 22.30
N PHE A 633 3.82 34.33 21.65
CA PHE A 633 3.56 32.88 21.51
C PHE A 633 4.16 32.29 20.22
N LEU A 634 4.99 33.03 19.49
CA LEU A 634 5.59 32.55 18.26
C LEU A 634 6.59 31.43 18.56
N GLU A 635 6.33 30.25 18.00
CA GLU A 635 7.10 29.03 18.13
C GLU A 635 8.00 28.78 16.92
N LYS A 636 7.52 29.15 15.72
CA LYS A 636 8.17 28.95 14.44
C LYS A 636 8.22 30.24 13.63
N PHE A 637 9.42 30.64 13.24
CA PHE A 637 9.65 31.78 12.36
C PHE A 637 10.50 31.38 11.16
N SER A 638 10.03 31.65 9.95
CA SER A 638 10.75 31.33 8.73
C SER A 638 10.80 32.52 7.80
N CYS A 639 12.01 32.92 7.40
CA CYS A 639 12.24 34.01 6.46
C CYS A 639 13.52 33.73 5.64
N VAL A 640 13.38 32.99 4.54
CA VAL A 640 14.48 32.59 3.65
C VAL A 640 14.16 32.86 2.17
N GLY A 641 15.15 33.00 1.30
CA GLY A 641 14.93 33.17 -0.15
C GLY A 641 14.42 34.55 -0.59
N ASN A 642 14.54 35.59 0.25
CA ASN A 642 14.13 36.95 -0.11
C ASN A 642 15.29 37.66 -0.84
N PHE A 643 15.27 37.63 -2.18
CA PHE A 643 16.44 37.92 -3.05
C PHE A 643 16.88 39.38 -3.16
N SER A 644 16.29 40.35 -2.44
CA SER A 644 16.56 41.76 -2.74
C SER A 644 16.81 42.74 -1.59
N SER A 645 16.69 42.38 -0.29
CA SER A 645 16.56 43.53 0.64
C SER A 645 16.64 43.42 2.17
N ILE A 646 16.73 42.26 2.83
CA ILE A 646 16.92 42.22 4.31
C ILE A 646 18.40 42.47 4.72
N TYR A 647 19.23 42.96 3.78
CA TYR A 647 20.68 43.12 3.88
C TYR A 647 21.19 44.15 4.91
N ASP A 648 20.33 44.84 5.65
CA ASP A 648 20.79 45.86 6.62
C ASP A 648 20.05 45.82 7.97
N HIS A 649 19.20 44.81 8.20
CA HIS A 649 18.31 44.75 9.36
C HIS A 649 18.29 43.39 10.10
N ASN A 650 19.13 42.42 9.73
CA ASN A 650 19.14 41.10 10.40
C ASN A 650 19.49 41.23 11.88
N SER A 651 20.36 42.17 12.25
CA SER A 651 20.78 42.36 13.64
C SER A 651 19.62 42.65 14.58
N TYR A 652 18.66 43.52 14.22
CA TYR A 652 17.48 43.82 15.04
C TYR A 652 16.48 42.67 15.05
N LEU A 653 16.26 42.02 13.91
CA LEU A 653 15.37 40.86 13.83
C LEU A 653 15.84 39.74 14.77
N LEU A 654 17.14 39.42 14.75
CA LEU A 654 17.74 38.44 15.66
C LEU A 654 17.58 38.84 17.13
N GLU A 655 17.67 40.15 17.43
CA GLU A 655 17.42 40.73 18.76
C GLU A 655 15.98 40.47 19.23
N GLU A 656 15.01 40.66 18.35
CA GLU A 656 13.59 40.41 18.65
C GLU A 656 13.31 38.92 18.80
N LEU A 657 13.84 38.07 17.92
CA LEU A 657 13.68 36.62 17.98
C LEU A 657 14.29 36.05 19.27
N ASP A 658 15.46 36.54 19.70
CA ASP A 658 16.11 36.09 20.94
C ASP A 658 15.25 36.43 22.17
N GLY A 659 14.43 37.48 22.10
CA GLY A 659 13.49 37.86 23.15
C GLY A 659 12.24 36.98 23.28
N LEU A 660 11.91 36.15 22.28
CA LEU A 660 10.64 35.38 22.25
C LEU A 660 10.69 34.10 23.07
N LEU A 661 9.91 34.00 24.15
CA LEU A 661 10.01 32.91 25.12
C LEU A 661 9.70 31.51 24.55
N HIS A 662 8.76 31.41 23.61
CA HIS A 662 8.25 30.15 23.07
C HIS A 662 8.92 29.71 21.76
N LEU A 663 9.88 30.49 21.25
CA LEU A 663 10.54 30.20 19.98
C LEU A 663 11.30 28.86 20.07
N SER A 664 11.02 27.97 19.13
CA SER A 664 11.55 26.60 19.09
C SER A 664 12.12 26.21 17.73
N GLU A 665 11.70 26.89 16.67
CA GLU A 665 12.16 26.68 15.29
C GLU A 665 12.39 28.02 14.58
N ILE A 666 13.59 28.18 13.99
CA ILE A 666 13.88 29.26 13.05
C ILE A 666 14.49 28.75 11.75
N CYS A 667 14.02 29.33 10.65
CA CYS A 667 14.63 29.24 9.34
C CYS A 667 14.99 30.65 8.89
N VAL A 668 16.29 30.99 8.84
CA VAL A 668 16.74 32.37 8.64
C VAL A 668 17.80 32.47 7.55
N ALA A 669 17.70 33.54 6.77
CA ALA A 669 18.73 33.97 5.84
C ALA A 669 19.42 35.23 6.37
N ILE A 670 20.75 35.16 6.51
CA ILE A 670 21.59 36.30 6.86
C ILE A 670 22.38 36.68 5.62
N ALA A 671 22.40 37.98 5.31
CA ALA A 671 23.08 38.47 4.12
C ALA A 671 23.76 39.83 4.26
N ASP A 672 23.93 40.32 5.50
CA ASP A 672 24.39 41.67 5.81
C ASP A 672 25.87 41.69 6.24
N ARG A 673 26.15 41.74 7.54
CA ARG A 673 27.51 41.92 8.09
C ARG A 673 27.86 40.72 8.97
N VAL A 674 29.16 40.51 9.16
CA VAL A 674 29.70 39.49 10.07
C VAL A 674 29.09 39.62 11.48
N ALA A 675 28.82 40.84 11.96
CA ALA A 675 28.20 41.08 13.25
C ALA A 675 26.83 40.39 13.46
N SER A 676 26.03 40.21 12.41
CA SER A 676 24.75 39.49 12.51
C SER A 676 24.96 37.98 12.63
N VAL A 677 25.99 37.44 11.95
CA VAL A 677 26.42 36.04 12.13
C VAL A 677 26.98 35.83 13.53
N GLU A 678 27.86 36.71 14.00
CA GLU A 678 28.42 36.68 15.36
C GLU A 678 27.33 36.74 16.42
N LYS A 679 26.30 37.57 16.23
CA LYS A 679 25.16 37.65 17.14
C LYS A 679 24.34 36.36 17.15
N LEU A 680 24.04 35.81 15.97
CA LEU A 680 23.34 34.52 15.87
C LEU A 680 24.15 33.42 16.58
N MET A 681 25.46 33.40 16.38
CA MET A 681 26.37 32.44 17.00
C MET A 681 26.67 32.75 18.47
N GLY A 682 26.40 33.97 18.96
CA GLY A 682 26.51 34.34 20.36
C GLY A 682 25.30 33.92 21.21
N SER A 683 24.12 33.70 20.59
CA SER A 683 22.92 33.26 21.31
C SER A 683 22.75 31.74 21.26
N HIS A 684 22.99 31.09 22.40
CA HIS A 684 22.70 29.66 22.58
C HIS A 684 21.22 29.31 22.35
N LYS A 685 20.31 30.25 22.65
CA LYS A 685 18.88 30.05 22.43
C LYS A 685 18.57 30.00 20.94
N LEU A 686 19.02 30.98 20.17
CA LEU A 686 18.80 31.00 18.73
C LEU A 686 19.44 29.80 18.05
N GLN A 687 20.69 29.45 18.39
CA GLN A 687 21.36 28.25 17.86
C GLN A 687 20.49 26.99 18.01
N ARG A 688 19.89 26.77 19.18
CA ARG A 688 19.04 25.60 19.46
C ARG A 688 17.74 25.59 18.69
N CYS A 689 17.31 26.74 18.17
CA CYS A 689 16.10 26.85 17.36
C CYS A 689 16.39 26.69 15.86
N ILE A 690 17.64 26.82 15.40
CA ILE A 690 17.95 26.81 13.96
C ILE A 690 17.66 25.43 13.35
N LYS A 691 16.69 25.41 12.42
CA LYS A 691 16.41 24.27 11.55
C LYS A 691 17.04 24.45 10.17
N LYS A 692 16.96 25.66 9.60
CA LYS A 692 17.56 25.98 8.29
C LYS A 692 18.32 27.30 8.35
N LEU A 693 19.59 27.30 8.01
CA LEU A 693 20.46 28.49 8.02
C LEU A 693 21.00 28.76 6.62
N PHE A 694 20.79 29.99 6.15
CA PHE A 694 21.27 30.46 4.86
C PHE A 694 22.17 31.68 5.08
N LEU A 695 23.44 31.61 4.66
CA LEU A 695 24.37 32.72 4.71
C LEU A 695 24.71 33.17 3.29
N TYR A 696 24.40 34.41 2.93
CA TYR A 696 24.56 34.93 1.57
C TYR A 696 25.44 36.18 1.54
N THR A 697 26.52 36.16 0.75
CA THR A 697 27.31 37.37 0.47
C THR A 697 27.84 38.07 1.74
N ILE A 698 28.24 37.30 2.76
CA ILE A 698 28.81 37.87 3.99
C ILE A 698 30.27 38.26 3.75
N PHE A 699 30.50 39.55 3.48
CA PHE A 699 31.86 40.09 3.32
C PHE A 699 32.64 40.05 4.63
N GLY A 700 33.90 39.60 4.57
CA GLY A 700 34.79 39.57 5.72
C GLY A 700 34.62 38.38 6.69
N LEU A 701 33.62 37.51 6.47
CA LEU A 701 33.50 36.26 7.25
C LEU A 701 34.67 35.33 6.90
N THR A 702 35.59 35.14 7.83
CA THR A 702 36.80 34.32 7.63
C THR A 702 36.65 32.89 8.12
N PHE A 703 35.91 32.68 9.22
CA PHE A 703 35.56 31.36 9.75
C PHE A 703 34.09 31.37 10.21
N LEU A 704 33.47 30.19 10.24
CA LEU A 704 32.12 29.99 10.78
C LEU A 704 32.20 28.96 11.89
N GLU A 705 31.98 29.38 13.14
CA GLU A 705 31.93 28.46 14.28
C GLU A 705 30.55 27.77 14.32
N VAL A 706 30.57 26.44 14.32
CA VAL A 706 29.37 25.59 14.34
C VAL A 706 29.47 24.66 15.55
N SER A 707 28.56 24.81 16.50
CA SER A 707 28.50 23.93 17.67
C SER A 707 27.49 22.80 17.43
N PRO A 708 27.90 21.52 17.34
CA PRO A 708 26.97 20.41 17.10
C PRO A 708 25.96 20.21 18.22
N ILE A 709 26.30 20.61 19.45
CA ILE A 709 25.42 20.53 20.62
C ILE A 709 24.31 21.57 20.51
N SER A 710 24.69 22.81 20.19
CA SER A 710 23.73 23.92 20.11
C SER A 710 22.93 23.88 18.81
N LEU A 711 23.53 23.48 17.69
CA LEU A 711 22.91 23.43 16.36
C LEU A 711 22.41 22.02 16.00
N GLY A 712 22.17 21.17 17.00
CA GLY A 712 21.77 19.77 16.79
C GLY A 712 20.44 19.57 16.05
N ARG A 713 19.59 20.61 15.96
CA ARG A 713 18.34 20.63 15.18
C ARG A 713 18.49 21.05 13.72
N MET A 714 19.67 21.51 13.31
CA MET A 714 19.88 22.02 11.97
C MET A 714 19.77 20.89 10.93
N GLU A 715 18.86 21.06 9.98
CA GLU A 715 18.60 20.13 8.88
C GLU A 715 19.20 20.59 7.55
N HIS A 716 19.34 21.92 7.38
CA HIS A 716 19.86 22.53 6.17
C HIS A 716 20.83 23.67 6.50
N LEU A 717 22.05 23.59 5.95
CA LEU A 717 23.00 24.70 5.91
C LEU A 717 23.29 25.08 4.45
N GLU A 718 23.13 26.36 4.14
CA GLU A 718 23.45 26.91 2.83
C GLU A 718 24.40 28.11 2.96
N LEU A 719 25.55 28.04 2.29
CA LEU A 719 26.54 29.11 2.24
C LEU A 719 26.67 29.56 0.78
N ARG A 720 26.38 30.82 0.46
CA ARG A 720 26.65 31.36 -0.88
C ARG A 720 27.46 32.64 -0.85
N LYS A 721 28.40 32.76 -1.79
CA LYS A 721 29.18 33.98 -2.05
C LYS A 721 29.90 34.53 -0.81
N CYS A 722 30.21 33.67 0.17
CA CYS A 722 31.01 34.05 1.34
C CYS A 722 32.50 33.90 0.96
N THR A 723 32.99 34.80 0.11
CA THR A 723 34.27 34.63 -0.61
C THR A 723 35.52 34.65 0.29
N ASN A 724 35.42 35.26 1.48
CA ASN A 724 36.49 35.29 2.48
C ASN A 724 36.51 34.08 3.42
N LEU A 725 35.47 33.23 3.38
CA LEU A 725 35.33 32.09 4.28
C LEU A 725 36.40 31.06 3.97
N LYS A 726 37.27 30.79 4.94
CA LYS A 726 38.39 29.85 4.83
C LYS A 726 38.05 28.49 5.43
N GLU A 727 37.31 28.49 6.53
CA GLU A 727 37.05 27.30 7.33
C GLU A 727 35.68 27.37 8.01
N VAL A 728 35.09 26.20 8.24
CA VAL A 728 33.90 26.02 9.08
C VAL A 728 34.38 25.24 10.30
N GLU A 729 34.60 25.95 11.40
CA GLU A 729 35.21 25.42 12.63
C GLU A 729 34.16 24.77 13.52
N ILE A 730 34.47 23.60 14.08
CA ILE A 730 33.62 22.96 15.08
C ILE A 730 34.10 23.35 16.46
N SER A 731 33.22 23.96 17.27
CA SER A 731 33.54 24.35 18.64
C SER A 731 34.02 23.12 19.44
N PRO A 732 35.19 23.15 20.11
CA PRO A 732 35.76 21.98 20.77
C PRO A 732 34.87 21.51 21.94
N GLY A 733 34.08 20.48 21.71
CA GLY A 733 33.36 19.74 22.75
C GLY A 733 34.24 18.61 23.30
N THR A 734 34.25 18.44 24.61
CA THR A 734 34.79 17.21 25.21
C THR A 734 33.92 16.02 24.78
N TYR A 735 34.52 15.06 24.07
CA TYR A 735 34.07 13.68 23.78
C TYR A 735 33.35 13.38 22.45
N HIS A 736 33.83 12.27 21.86
CA HIS A 736 33.41 11.40 20.76
C HIS A 736 32.51 11.88 19.58
N PRO A 737 33.00 11.75 18.33
CA PRO A 737 32.36 12.20 17.08
C PRO A 737 31.13 11.38 16.61
N ARG A 738 30.43 10.66 17.49
CA ARG A 738 29.48 9.62 17.03
C ARG A 738 28.04 10.06 16.76
N HIS A 739 27.58 11.25 17.17
CA HIS A 739 26.18 11.68 16.92
C HIS A 739 26.00 13.21 16.77
N GLU A 740 27.07 13.91 16.44
CA GLU A 740 27.05 15.34 16.13
C GLU A 740 26.23 15.56 14.84
N PHE A 741 25.50 16.69 14.70
CA PHE A 741 24.58 17.01 13.58
C PHE A 741 23.71 15.85 13.03
N SER A 742 23.13 15.02 13.89
CA SER A 742 22.33 13.87 13.46
C SER A 742 21.11 14.20 12.59
N LEU A 743 20.63 15.46 12.61
CA LEU A 743 19.48 15.91 11.82
C LEU A 743 19.89 16.59 10.50
N LEU A 744 21.16 16.92 10.28
CA LEU A 744 21.61 17.62 9.07
C LEU A 744 21.47 16.72 7.84
N ARG A 745 20.56 17.09 6.94
CA ARG A 745 20.23 16.34 5.71
C ARG A 745 20.81 16.99 4.46
N LYS A 746 20.93 18.32 4.43
CA LYS A 746 21.32 19.05 3.23
C LYS A 746 22.39 20.10 3.53
N VAL A 747 23.44 20.09 2.73
CA VAL A 747 24.47 21.14 2.74
C VAL A 747 24.71 21.63 1.31
N VAL A 748 24.61 22.94 1.12
CA VAL A 748 24.82 23.62 -0.16
C VAL A 748 25.87 24.71 0.02
N ILE A 749 26.96 24.67 -0.74
CA ILE A 749 28.03 25.69 -0.69
C ILE A 749 28.30 26.17 -2.11
N VAL A 750 28.14 27.48 -2.37
CA VAL A 750 28.24 28.08 -3.71
C VAL A 750 29.11 29.33 -3.68
N GLY A 751 30.19 29.40 -4.46
CA GLY A 751 31.00 30.63 -4.58
C GLY A 751 31.74 31.02 -3.29
N CYS A 752 32.16 30.03 -2.50
CA CYS A 752 33.00 30.22 -1.31
C CYS A 752 34.48 30.03 -1.67
N ASP A 753 35.03 31.02 -2.39
CA ASP A 753 36.32 30.90 -3.09
C ASP A 753 37.54 30.64 -2.20
N SER A 754 37.48 31.03 -0.93
CA SER A 754 38.59 30.85 0.01
C SER A 754 38.56 29.53 0.78
N LEU A 755 37.48 28.75 0.66
CA LEU A 755 37.27 27.51 1.42
C LEU A 755 38.19 26.40 0.88
N SER A 756 39.01 25.81 1.75
CA SER A 756 39.98 24.77 1.37
C SER A 756 39.41 23.36 1.34
N ASP A 757 38.51 23.07 2.27
CA ASP A 757 37.87 21.76 2.47
C ASP A 757 36.55 21.89 3.23
N VAL A 758 35.79 20.81 3.32
CA VAL A 758 34.54 20.69 4.07
C VAL A 758 34.59 19.50 5.03
N THR A 759 35.75 19.28 5.66
CA THR A 759 36.03 18.10 6.50
C THR A 759 35.08 18.00 7.69
N TRP A 760 34.54 19.10 8.18
CA TRP A 760 33.52 19.14 9.24
C TRP A 760 32.26 18.30 8.92
N LEU A 761 32.01 17.95 7.66
CA LEU A 761 30.91 17.07 7.27
C LEU A 761 31.05 15.63 7.77
N ILE A 762 32.22 15.21 8.27
CA ILE A 762 32.36 13.90 8.94
C ILE A 762 31.46 13.79 10.18
N TYR A 763 31.07 14.94 10.75
CA TYR A 763 30.17 15.04 11.88
C TYR A 763 28.71 15.10 11.44
N ALA A 764 28.35 14.80 10.18
CA ALA A 764 26.98 14.78 9.68
C ALA A 764 26.63 13.38 9.11
N PRO A 765 26.40 12.37 9.95
CA PRO A 765 26.26 10.96 9.52
C PRO A 765 25.03 10.69 8.64
N ASN A 766 24.07 11.61 8.71
CA ASN A 766 22.73 11.51 8.14
C ASN A 766 22.53 12.42 6.92
N LEU A 767 23.62 13.00 6.40
CA LEU A 767 23.61 13.86 5.22
C LEU A 767 23.12 13.10 3.99
N GLN A 768 22.12 13.65 3.32
CA GLN A 768 21.47 13.08 2.14
C GLN A 768 21.80 13.84 0.85
N THR A 769 22.04 15.15 0.94
CA THR A 769 22.39 15.99 -0.21
C THR A 769 23.60 16.85 0.10
N LEU A 770 24.63 16.74 -0.73
CA LEU A 770 25.80 17.61 -0.72
C LEU A 770 25.95 18.26 -2.09
N GLU A 771 25.92 19.58 -2.12
CA GLU A 771 26.09 20.38 -3.33
C GLU A 771 27.19 21.42 -3.13
N LEU A 772 28.24 21.32 -3.94
CA LEU A 772 29.40 22.21 -3.93
C LEU A 772 29.54 22.83 -5.32
N ARG A 773 29.43 24.15 -5.41
CA ARG A 773 29.57 24.90 -6.67
C ARG A 773 30.55 26.06 -6.56
N GLU A 774 31.31 26.33 -7.62
CA GLU A 774 32.14 27.55 -7.73
C GLU A 774 33.12 27.74 -6.54
N CYS A 775 33.54 26.68 -5.84
CA CYS A 775 34.49 26.78 -4.72
C CYS A 775 35.91 26.59 -5.25
N ILE A 776 36.50 27.66 -5.79
CA ILE A 776 37.72 27.57 -6.62
C ILE A 776 38.98 27.06 -5.91
N LYS A 777 39.13 27.24 -4.59
CA LYS A 777 40.27 26.73 -3.81
C LYS A 777 40.01 25.39 -3.13
N LEU A 778 38.80 24.85 -3.22
CA LEU A 778 38.45 23.59 -2.58
C LEU A 778 39.28 22.46 -3.19
N ARG A 779 40.20 21.89 -2.41
CA ARG A 779 41.12 20.83 -2.88
C ARG A 779 40.60 19.44 -2.61
N TYR A 780 39.92 19.29 -1.48
CA TYR A 780 39.35 18.05 -0.98
C TYR A 780 37.95 18.33 -0.45
N CYS A 781 37.01 17.40 -0.59
CA CYS A 781 35.79 17.48 0.20
C CYS A 781 36.11 17.13 1.66
N ILE A 782 36.85 16.04 1.86
CA ILE A 782 37.29 15.55 3.16
C ILE A 782 38.82 15.47 3.18
N ALA A 783 39.46 16.42 3.89
CA ALA A 783 40.91 16.53 4.03
C ALA A 783 41.40 15.79 5.28
N LEU A 784 41.54 14.46 5.17
CA LEU A 784 42.01 13.61 6.28
C LEU A 784 43.42 13.09 6.01
N TRP A 785 44.28 13.26 7.01
CA TRP A 785 45.68 12.81 7.04
C TRP A 785 45.77 11.41 7.67
N GLU A 786 46.76 10.62 7.24
CA GLU A 786 46.94 9.17 7.52
C GLU A 786 46.93 8.78 9.02
N GLU A 787 47.06 9.73 9.95
CA GLU A 787 47.10 9.48 11.40
C GLU A 787 45.72 9.35 12.07
N THR A 788 44.62 9.53 11.33
CA THR A 788 43.26 9.43 11.87
C THR A 788 42.63 8.06 11.56
N ASN A 789 42.25 7.32 12.62
CA ASN A 789 41.72 5.95 12.59
C ASN A 789 40.29 5.89 11.98
N ILE A 790 40.14 6.31 10.71
CA ILE A 790 38.87 6.60 10.02
C ILE A 790 38.34 5.43 9.20
N GLU A 791 39.12 4.36 9.03
CA GLU A 791 38.65 3.10 8.43
C GLU A 791 37.40 2.49 9.10
N LYS A 792 36.94 3.07 10.23
CA LYS A 792 35.71 2.70 10.95
C LYS A 792 34.63 3.78 11.02
N MET A 793 34.77 4.94 10.36
CA MET A 793 33.75 6.00 10.43
C MET A 793 32.75 5.90 9.27
N PRO A 794 31.44 5.81 9.56
CA PRO A 794 30.39 5.72 8.54
C PRO A 794 30.10 7.09 7.90
N ILE A 795 31.00 7.59 7.05
CA ILE A 795 30.85 8.87 6.35
C ILE A 795 29.98 8.68 5.10
N PHE A 796 29.02 9.58 4.86
CA PHE A 796 28.15 9.62 3.67
C PHE A 796 27.33 8.35 3.39
N LEU A 797 27.09 7.48 4.38
CA LEU A 797 26.26 6.28 4.20
C LEU A 797 24.82 6.61 3.74
N SER A 798 24.30 7.75 4.19
CA SER A 798 22.95 8.24 3.87
C SER A 798 22.91 9.13 2.62
N LEU A 799 24.05 9.40 1.99
CA LEU A 799 24.13 10.37 0.89
C LEU A 799 23.41 9.82 -0.34
N MET A 800 22.42 10.56 -0.82
CA MET A 800 21.59 10.23 -1.99
C MET A 800 21.98 11.04 -3.23
N VAL A 801 22.38 12.30 -3.03
CA VAL A 801 22.72 13.24 -4.11
C VAL A 801 24.05 13.91 -3.80
N LEU A 802 24.98 13.83 -4.75
CA LEU A 802 26.27 14.53 -4.71
C LEU A 802 26.44 15.37 -5.97
N ARG A 803 26.51 16.69 -5.84
CA ARG A 803 26.68 17.63 -6.96
C ARG A 803 27.96 18.44 -6.78
N LEU A 804 28.85 18.34 -7.75
CA LEU A 804 30.17 18.98 -7.79
C LEU A 804 30.27 19.77 -9.10
N VAL A 805 30.22 21.10 -9.04
CA VAL A 805 30.13 21.95 -10.25
C VAL A 805 31.15 23.08 -10.18
N MET A 806 31.96 23.28 -11.23
CA MET A 806 32.95 24.35 -11.30
C MET A 806 33.92 24.36 -10.11
N LEU A 807 34.56 23.21 -9.84
CA LEU A 807 35.54 23.04 -8.76
C LEU A 807 36.94 22.77 -9.34
N PRO A 808 37.61 23.79 -9.91
CA PRO A 808 38.84 23.59 -10.68
C PRO A 808 40.00 23.05 -9.86
N SER A 809 40.06 23.33 -8.55
CA SER A 809 41.12 22.83 -7.67
C SER A 809 40.80 21.49 -6.99
N LEU A 810 39.63 20.91 -7.22
CA LEU A 810 39.23 19.67 -6.54
C LEU A 810 40.02 18.49 -7.12
N HIS A 811 40.88 17.89 -6.30
CA HIS A 811 41.71 16.75 -6.73
C HIS A 811 41.07 15.41 -6.39
N ARG A 812 40.49 15.30 -5.18
CA ARG A 812 39.84 14.09 -4.66
C ARG A 812 38.67 14.46 -3.75
N ILE A 813 37.66 13.59 -3.68
CA ILE A 813 36.57 13.74 -2.70
C ILE A 813 37.07 13.34 -1.30
N CYS A 814 37.74 12.19 -1.17
CA CYS A 814 38.36 11.69 0.05
C CYS A 814 39.68 10.97 -0.26
N SER A 815 40.58 10.86 0.72
CA SER A 815 41.83 10.10 0.61
C SER A 815 41.65 8.58 0.66
N HIS A 816 40.51 8.10 1.18
CA HIS A 816 40.18 6.68 1.32
C HIS A 816 38.94 6.31 0.49
N VAL A 817 38.78 5.02 0.19
CA VAL A 817 37.56 4.48 -0.45
C VAL A 817 36.38 4.63 0.52
N LEU A 818 35.26 5.16 0.03
CA LEU A 818 34.05 5.38 0.82
C LEU A 818 32.92 4.47 0.35
N SER A 819 32.05 4.06 1.27
CA SER A 819 30.86 3.28 0.94
C SER A 819 29.66 4.19 0.73
N PHE A 820 29.02 4.09 -0.44
CA PHE A 820 27.83 4.86 -0.80
C PHE A 820 26.64 3.93 -1.08
N PRO A 821 26.00 3.33 -0.06
CA PRO A 821 24.91 2.40 -0.25
C PRO A 821 23.61 3.07 -0.72
N SER A 822 23.41 4.35 -0.39
CA SER A 822 22.15 5.08 -0.62
C SER A 822 22.18 5.99 -1.86
N LEU A 823 23.32 6.10 -2.54
CA LEU A 823 23.56 7.10 -3.57
C LEU A 823 22.75 6.81 -4.85
N ARG A 824 21.98 7.81 -5.27
CA ARG A 824 21.07 7.77 -6.41
C ARG A 824 21.58 8.61 -7.57
N GLU A 825 22.23 9.73 -7.28
CA GLU A 825 22.68 10.69 -8.28
C GLU A 825 24.03 11.30 -7.93
N ILE A 826 24.89 11.37 -8.94
CA ILE A 826 26.15 12.12 -8.90
C ILE A 826 26.18 13.02 -10.13
N GLU A 827 26.53 14.28 -9.92
CA GLU A 827 26.75 15.26 -10.99
C GLU A 827 28.14 15.86 -10.80
N VAL A 828 28.99 15.74 -11.83
CA VAL A 828 30.33 16.35 -11.86
C VAL A 828 30.49 17.15 -13.14
N LEU A 829 30.62 18.47 -13.02
CA LEU A 829 30.76 19.39 -14.15
C LEU A 829 31.90 20.37 -13.89
N GLU A 830 32.77 20.61 -14.88
CA GLU A 830 33.86 21.59 -14.81
C GLU A 830 34.80 21.38 -13.60
N CYS A 831 35.06 20.11 -13.26
CA CYS A 831 35.93 19.68 -12.17
C CYS A 831 37.19 18.98 -12.73
N HIS A 832 37.95 19.68 -13.57
CA HIS A 832 38.98 19.06 -14.43
C HIS A 832 40.14 18.35 -13.69
N ASN A 833 40.40 18.69 -12.42
CA ASN A 833 41.43 18.04 -11.61
C ASN A 833 40.94 16.81 -10.82
N LEU A 834 39.63 16.54 -10.81
CA LEU A 834 39.05 15.38 -10.14
C LEU A 834 39.24 14.14 -11.01
N LYS A 835 40.35 13.42 -10.78
CA LYS A 835 40.75 12.26 -11.59
C LYS A 835 40.34 10.91 -11.02
N GLU A 836 39.89 10.87 -9.77
CA GLU A 836 39.56 9.63 -9.06
C GLU A 836 38.26 9.82 -8.28
N LEU A 837 37.40 8.79 -8.27
CA LEU A 837 36.18 8.73 -7.46
C LEU A 837 36.34 7.67 -6.36
N PRO A 838 35.85 7.92 -5.14
CA PRO A 838 36.02 7.02 -4.00
C PRO A 838 35.02 5.85 -4.03
N PHE A 839 34.90 5.14 -5.16
CA PHE A 839 33.99 3.98 -5.31
C PHE A 839 34.74 2.66 -5.26
N ASP A 840 34.14 1.66 -4.60
CA ASP A 840 34.49 0.25 -4.79
C ASP A 840 33.45 -0.45 -5.71
N SER A 841 33.73 -1.68 -6.11
CA SER A 841 32.83 -2.54 -6.90
C SER A 841 31.48 -2.84 -6.23
N LYS A 842 31.31 -2.50 -4.94
CA LYS A 842 30.11 -2.77 -4.15
C LYS A 842 29.25 -1.52 -3.90
N SER A 843 29.78 -0.32 -4.08
CA SER A 843 29.12 0.97 -3.80
C SER A 843 28.28 1.48 -4.97
N ALA A 844 27.38 2.43 -4.70
CA ALA A 844 26.63 3.18 -5.71
C ALA A 844 25.98 2.31 -6.83
N LYS A 845 25.50 1.10 -6.47
CA LYS A 845 24.98 0.13 -7.45
C LYS A 845 23.77 0.64 -8.25
N LYS A 846 22.95 1.50 -7.63
CA LYS A 846 21.73 2.07 -8.21
C LYS A 846 21.85 3.54 -8.63
N CYS A 847 23.08 4.07 -8.68
CA CYS A 847 23.34 5.49 -8.95
C CYS A 847 23.36 5.81 -10.44
N ARG A 848 22.88 7.00 -10.82
CA ARG A 848 23.13 7.64 -12.13
C ARG A 848 24.26 8.65 -12.00
N ILE A 849 25.19 8.67 -12.96
CA ILE A 849 26.34 9.58 -12.95
C ILE A 849 26.24 10.51 -14.15
N HIS A 850 26.18 11.82 -13.91
CA HIS A 850 26.16 12.86 -14.93
C HIS A 850 27.49 13.61 -14.95
N GLY A 851 28.00 13.88 -16.15
CA GLY A 851 29.18 14.73 -16.30
C GLY A 851 29.61 14.90 -17.76
N GLU A 852 30.69 15.64 -17.96
CA GLU A 852 31.30 15.87 -19.26
C GLU A 852 32.02 14.61 -19.79
N LYS A 853 31.90 14.33 -21.09
CA LYS A 853 32.54 13.15 -21.71
C LYS A 853 34.07 13.16 -21.56
N LYS A 854 34.69 14.34 -21.65
CA LYS A 854 36.14 14.55 -21.48
C LYS A 854 36.59 14.17 -20.06
N TRP A 855 35.84 14.63 -19.04
CA TRP A 855 36.09 14.26 -17.64
C TRP A 855 35.95 12.76 -17.41
N TRP A 856 34.84 12.16 -17.84
CA TRP A 856 34.58 10.72 -17.67
C TRP A 856 35.70 9.85 -18.27
N SER A 857 36.18 10.24 -19.46
CA SER A 857 37.26 9.53 -20.16
C SER A 857 38.63 9.67 -19.47
N SER A 858 38.81 10.70 -18.64
CA SER A 858 40.05 10.98 -17.91
C SER A 858 40.12 10.34 -16.52
N LEU A 859 39.01 9.74 -16.04
CA LEU A 859 38.94 9.10 -14.73
C LEU A 859 39.86 7.87 -14.64
N ARG A 860 40.60 7.81 -13.54
CA ARG A 860 41.39 6.64 -13.12
C ARG A 860 40.52 5.78 -12.21
N TRP A 861 40.39 4.51 -12.57
CA TRP A 861 39.62 3.51 -11.84
C TRP A 861 40.55 2.60 -11.06
N GLU A 862 40.12 2.15 -9.88
CA GLU A 862 40.90 1.23 -9.04
C GLU A 862 41.14 -0.12 -9.76
N ASP A 863 40.11 -0.64 -10.42
CA ASP A 863 40.16 -1.88 -11.19
C ASP A 863 39.17 -1.84 -12.38
N GLU A 864 39.39 -2.71 -13.37
CA GLU A 864 38.58 -2.77 -14.59
C GLU A 864 37.14 -3.24 -14.33
N ALA A 865 36.89 -4.05 -13.29
CA ALA A 865 35.54 -4.50 -12.95
C ALA A 865 34.71 -3.33 -12.41
N THR A 866 35.30 -2.46 -11.56
CA THR A 866 34.68 -1.23 -11.08
C THR A 866 34.32 -0.32 -12.27
N LYS A 867 35.25 -0.10 -13.20
CA LYS A 867 35.00 0.69 -14.43
C LYS A 867 33.84 0.13 -15.26
N GLN A 868 33.77 -1.18 -15.48
CA GLN A 868 32.68 -1.81 -16.23
C GLN A 868 31.31 -1.65 -15.56
N VAL A 869 31.25 -1.82 -14.23
CA VAL A 869 30.01 -1.67 -13.45
C VAL A 869 29.43 -0.26 -13.58
N PHE A 870 30.27 0.78 -13.63
CA PHE A 870 29.81 2.18 -13.69
C PHE A 870 29.68 2.74 -15.11
N SER A 871 30.30 2.15 -16.12
CA SER A 871 30.20 2.60 -17.52
C SER A 871 28.76 2.58 -18.05
N SER A 872 27.96 1.58 -17.66
CA SER A 872 26.53 1.49 -18.03
C SER A 872 25.63 2.54 -17.34
N LYS A 873 26.16 3.26 -16.35
CA LYS A 873 25.41 4.21 -15.51
C LYS A 873 25.73 5.67 -15.80
N PHE A 874 26.74 5.92 -16.65
CA PHE A 874 27.12 7.27 -17.05
C PHE A 874 26.15 7.82 -18.09
N VAL A 875 25.69 9.05 -17.86
CA VAL A 875 24.81 9.82 -18.73
C VAL A 875 25.52 11.12 -19.09
N ARG A 876 25.72 11.36 -20.39
CA ARG A 876 26.36 12.58 -20.90
C ARG A 876 25.47 13.79 -20.58
N HIS A 877 26.06 14.88 -20.12
CA HIS A 877 25.32 16.12 -19.85
C HIS A 877 24.87 16.80 -21.15
N SER A 878 23.67 17.39 -21.20
CA SER A 878 23.03 17.92 -22.43
C SER A 878 23.73 19.10 -23.09
N ARG A 879 24.66 19.78 -22.40
CA ARG A 879 25.45 20.90 -22.94
C ARG A 879 26.62 20.47 -23.83
N ASP A 880 26.90 19.18 -23.95
CA ASP A 880 27.94 18.63 -24.81
C ASP A 880 27.55 18.58 -26.32
N VAL A 881 26.39 19.12 -26.71
CA VAL A 881 25.85 19.01 -28.09
C VAL A 881 26.56 19.95 -29.09
N ASP A 882 27.26 20.99 -28.63
CA ASP A 882 27.83 22.00 -29.53
C ASP A 882 29.31 21.79 -29.93
N ASP A 883 29.96 20.70 -29.47
CA ASP A 883 31.40 20.48 -29.70
C ASP A 883 31.72 19.40 -30.77
N ASP A 884 30.71 18.72 -31.36
CA ASP A 884 30.90 17.60 -32.29
C ASP A 884 30.28 17.82 -33.70
N GLU A 885 29.77 19.01 -34.05
CA GLU A 885 29.36 19.35 -35.43
C GLU A 885 30.24 20.42 -36.06
N ASP A 886 31.46 20.03 -36.48
CA ASP A 886 32.06 20.63 -37.68
C ASP A 886 33.04 19.65 -38.36
N VAL A 887 32.51 18.71 -39.14
CA VAL A 887 33.10 18.33 -40.45
C VAL A 887 31.99 17.77 -41.35
N GLY A 888 31.50 18.61 -42.27
CA GLY A 888 31.05 18.16 -43.59
C GLY A 888 29.55 18.23 -43.87
N ALA A 889 29.11 19.34 -44.50
CA ALA A 889 28.40 19.35 -45.79
C ALA A 889 27.63 20.66 -46.01
N SER A 890 28.14 21.46 -46.95
CA SER A 890 27.40 22.20 -47.99
C SER A 890 26.00 22.80 -47.67
N SER A 891 25.97 24.15 -47.67
CA SER A 891 25.02 25.02 -48.38
C SER A 891 23.65 24.46 -48.81
N SER A 892 22.54 25.00 -48.27
CA SER A 892 21.55 25.75 -49.06
C SER A 892 20.33 26.20 -48.20
N ALA A 893 19.98 27.46 -48.43
CA ALA A 893 18.80 28.24 -48.06
C ALA A 893 17.47 27.49 -47.83
N ILE A 894 16.75 27.78 -46.72
CA ILE A 894 15.64 28.75 -46.56
C ILE A 894 15.25 28.78 -45.08
#